data_AF-A0A9D1AS84-F1
#
_entry.id   AF-A0A9D1AS84-F1
#
_cell.length_a   1.000
_cell.length_b   1.000
_cell.length_c   1.000
_cell.angle_alpha   90.00
_cell.angle_beta   90.00
_cell.angle_gamma   90.00
#
_symmetry.space_group_name_H-M   'P 1'
#
loop_
_entity.id
_entity.type
_entity.pdbx_description
1 polymer ?
#
loop_
_entity_poly.entity_id
_entity_poly.type
_entity_poly.pdbx_seq_one_letter_code
_entity_poly.pdbx_strand_id
1 'polypeptide(L)'
;MPIVPGLWFVLACGGGGVDPDPGEAPPPGPGPVAEAGPPQQVWVGEAVSLDGSASQGASTYRWDLGNGIATESSPDATATVTFDAPGRYSVVLTVADELGRDDTDNVLISVTHPATHVPRQSSTVVVFEDQIAVVSPDSDELARLTWSETGALTLLERHSTAGNPRTVAPWSPAGAGPWLAVPCQDDAVIELIGLDGAPDLSVALPRGSRPYGIVGDDEALFVSLQATGQLARIELEPGGAAAQLVATYDAVDDARGVAVLPDGRIAVTRWRSGPEHAEIAVLRPDGSERGLWTLAFDEQRGSDTESGGVPSYLNQLLISPNGLDAVVPSLQANLAAGPDDNPLTHETTVRAVISYLDPLDGTEHFELRKQFDDRGFAAAGVFSSRGDYLFVAMRGSRSVDRVDVLSGGVSGSFLDVGYTPEGLALSPDDRFLFVNSYLSRELLVYDAGDLSAPPVAIDSATIPSAEPLSAEVLWGKQLFNDSFDTRIAKDGYIACAHCHLEGADDGHTWDFTSRGEGLRNTISLIGRGGEAPLHWSGNFDEVQDFEHDIRGAFGGTGLMEDADFEAGTRSETLGDPKAGVSDPLDALAAYVSSLDQHPISPHRAPDGGLTPEAEQGKLLFESPALGCTTCHLGPQLADSRFIEPTVPLLYDVGTLTPASGGRLGGPLWGIDTPTLHGLWATAPYLHDGSAPDLYAVLTTKNPDDLHGVTSGLGATELDALVAYLLSLDGAVD
;
A
#
# COMPACT_ATOMS: atom_id res chain seq x y z
N MET A 1 3.71 -61.16 -11.85
CA MET A 1 4.28 -62.52 -11.81
C MET A 1 5.52 -62.57 -12.70
N PRO A 2 6.52 -63.41 -12.35
CA PRO A 2 7.92 -62.98 -12.21
C PRO A 2 8.89 -63.84 -13.06
N ILE A 3 10.20 -63.70 -12.74
CA ILE A 3 11.29 -64.72 -12.80
C ILE A 3 12.28 -64.64 -13.99
N VAL A 4 13.45 -64.02 -13.71
CA VAL A 4 14.88 -64.46 -13.78
C VAL A 4 15.27 -65.76 -14.57
N PRO A 5 16.57 -66.08 -14.77
CA PRO A 5 17.57 -65.66 -15.79
C PRO A 5 18.05 -66.83 -16.71
N GLY A 6 18.99 -66.54 -17.62
CA GLY A 6 19.81 -67.56 -18.28
C GLY A 6 21.24 -67.07 -18.56
N LEU A 7 22.21 -67.59 -17.79
CA LEU A 7 23.63 -67.69 -18.15
C LEU A 7 23.77 -68.44 -19.49
N TRP A 8 24.88 -68.26 -20.22
CA TRP A 8 25.89 -69.31 -20.45
C TRP A 8 26.96 -68.93 -21.50
N PHE A 9 28.19 -69.30 -21.13
CA PHE A 9 29.35 -69.72 -21.92
C PHE A 9 30.24 -68.74 -22.70
N VAL A 10 31.44 -68.62 -22.12
CA VAL A 10 32.76 -68.40 -22.71
C VAL A 10 33.00 -69.31 -23.92
N LEU A 11 33.47 -68.72 -25.02
CA LEU A 11 34.25 -69.41 -26.05
C LEU A 11 35.50 -68.58 -26.34
N ALA A 12 36.66 -69.13 -25.99
CA ALA A 12 37.96 -68.60 -26.39
C ALA A 12 38.55 -69.51 -27.49
N CYS A 13 38.96 -68.87 -28.59
CA CYS A 13 40.26 -68.99 -29.28
C CYS A 13 40.13 -69.02 -30.80
N GLY A 14 40.80 -68.05 -31.44
CA GLY A 14 41.07 -68.00 -32.87
C GLY A 14 41.97 -66.81 -33.16
N GLY A 15 43.28 -66.98 -32.91
CA GLY A 15 44.29 -65.93 -33.05
C GLY A 15 44.45 -65.45 -34.49
N GLY A 16 44.37 -64.13 -34.65
CA GLY A 16 45.02 -63.37 -35.71
C GLY A 16 45.90 -62.34 -35.03
N GLY A 17 47.21 -62.56 -35.07
CA GLY A 17 48.18 -61.58 -34.60
C GLY A 17 48.12 -60.34 -35.46
N VAL A 18 47.79 -59.22 -34.82
CA VAL A 18 48.08 -57.88 -35.33
C VAL A 18 48.96 -57.28 -34.24
N ASP A 19 50.21 -56.96 -34.59
CA ASP A 19 51.06 -56.13 -33.73
C ASP A 19 50.30 -54.83 -33.40
N PRO A 20 50.30 -54.37 -32.14
CA PRO A 20 49.74 -53.06 -31.81
C PRO A 20 50.57 -52.00 -32.52
N ASP A 21 49.89 -51.14 -33.27
CA ASP A 21 50.48 -49.92 -33.84
C ASP A 21 51.07 -49.08 -32.68
N PRO A 22 52.38 -48.80 -32.62
CA PRO A 22 52.98 -47.96 -31.60
C PRO A 22 52.74 -46.50 -32.00
N GLY A 23 51.49 -46.05 -31.92
CA GLY A 23 51.13 -44.73 -32.42
C GLY A 23 49.80 -44.16 -31.95
N GLU A 24 48.94 -44.94 -31.30
CA GLU A 24 47.71 -44.39 -30.72
C GLU A 24 48.02 -43.80 -29.34
N ALA A 25 48.12 -42.47 -29.29
CA ALA A 25 48.26 -41.73 -28.06
C ALA A 25 47.15 -42.17 -27.07
N PRO A 26 47.44 -42.32 -25.77
CA PRO A 26 46.40 -42.59 -24.79
C PRO A 26 45.26 -41.57 -24.95
N PRO A 27 43.99 -41.96 -24.75
CA PRO A 27 42.89 -41.00 -24.79
C PRO A 27 43.27 -39.83 -23.87
N PRO A 28 43.11 -38.57 -24.31
CA PRO A 28 43.51 -37.44 -23.48
C PRO A 28 42.84 -37.57 -22.12
N GLY A 29 43.60 -37.34 -21.05
CA GLY A 29 43.07 -37.37 -19.69
C GLY A 29 41.87 -36.41 -19.53
N PRO A 30 41.17 -36.41 -18.39
CA PRO A 30 40.09 -35.44 -18.18
C PRO A 30 40.57 -34.01 -18.50
N GLY A 31 39.70 -33.22 -19.14
CA GLY A 31 39.96 -31.80 -19.40
C GLY A 31 40.08 -31.01 -18.10
N PRO A 32 40.48 -29.74 -18.15
CA PRO A 32 40.42 -28.90 -16.97
C PRO A 32 38.96 -28.73 -16.51
N VAL A 33 38.77 -28.44 -15.23
CA VAL A 33 37.47 -28.10 -14.63
C VAL A 33 37.66 -26.79 -13.87
N ALA A 34 36.94 -25.75 -14.28
CA ALA A 34 36.98 -24.44 -13.65
C ALA A 34 36.21 -24.44 -12.32
N GLU A 35 36.69 -23.68 -11.34
CA GLU A 35 35.99 -23.35 -10.11
C GLU A 35 36.38 -21.93 -9.71
N ALA A 36 35.43 -20.99 -9.83
CA ALA A 36 35.61 -19.55 -9.63
C ALA A 36 35.42 -19.11 -8.18
N GLY A 37 34.95 -20.00 -7.30
CA GLY A 37 34.71 -19.74 -5.89
C GLY A 37 33.28 -19.27 -5.60
N PRO A 38 32.94 -19.08 -4.30
CA PRO A 38 31.59 -18.72 -3.89
C PRO A 38 31.25 -17.25 -4.20
N PRO A 39 29.96 -16.90 -4.37
CA PRO A 39 29.51 -15.52 -4.49
C PRO A 39 30.02 -14.63 -3.35
N GLN A 40 30.34 -13.37 -3.65
CA GLN A 40 30.84 -12.41 -2.67
C GLN A 40 29.97 -11.16 -2.63
N GLN A 41 29.82 -10.59 -1.43
CA GLN A 41 29.18 -9.30 -1.22
C GLN A 41 30.21 -8.32 -0.66
N VAL A 42 30.37 -7.17 -1.32
CA VAL A 42 31.40 -6.18 -0.98
C VAL A 42 30.85 -4.76 -1.10
N TRP A 43 31.56 -3.80 -0.53
CA TRP A 43 31.22 -2.39 -0.70
C TRP A 43 31.92 -1.77 -1.91
N VAL A 44 31.34 -0.71 -2.48
CA VAL A 44 31.99 0.09 -3.53
C VAL A 44 33.39 0.52 -3.08
N GLY A 45 34.39 0.30 -3.94
CA GLY A 45 35.80 0.61 -3.67
C GLY A 45 36.55 -0.44 -2.85
N GLU A 46 35.88 -1.45 -2.31
CA GLU A 46 36.54 -2.57 -1.61
C GLU A 46 37.25 -3.50 -2.60
N ALA A 47 38.41 -4.03 -2.19
CA ALA A 47 39.17 -4.98 -2.99
C ALA A 47 38.57 -6.39 -2.85
N VAL A 48 38.16 -6.96 -3.97
CA VAL A 48 37.64 -8.32 -4.09
C VAL A 48 38.79 -9.26 -4.41
N SER A 49 38.97 -10.30 -3.59
CA SER A 49 39.94 -11.36 -3.87
C SER A 49 39.23 -12.52 -4.58
N LEU A 50 39.66 -12.79 -5.81
CA LEU A 50 39.21 -13.92 -6.62
C LEU A 50 40.21 -15.07 -6.47
N ASP A 51 39.73 -16.30 -6.26
CA ASP A 51 40.57 -17.48 -6.04
C ASP A 51 40.04 -18.68 -6.80
N GLY A 52 40.70 -19.00 -7.92
CA GLY A 52 40.38 -20.14 -8.77
C GLY A 52 41.18 -21.39 -8.44
N SER A 53 41.92 -21.42 -7.33
CA SER A 53 42.87 -22.49 -7.01
C SER A 53 42.23 -23.87 -6.79
N ALA A 54 40.91 -23.92 -6.58
CA ALA A 54 40.14 -25.16 -6.51
C ALA A 54 39.89 -25.82 -7.89
N SER A 55 40.21 -25.14 -9.00
CA SER A 55 40.11 -25.67 -10.35
C SER A 55 41.02 -26.90 -10.57
N GLN A 56 40.58 -27.85 -11.38
CA GLN A 56 41.31 -29.10 -11.64
C GLN A 56 41.92 -29.09 -13.05
N GLY A 57 43.11 -29.68 -13.23
CA GLY A 57 43.74 -29.83 -14.55
C GLY A 57 44.15 -28.53 -15.25
N ALA A 58 44.06 -27.38 -14.57
CA ALA A 58 44.40 -26.06 -15.08
C ALA A 58 45.92 -25.81 -15.08
N SER A 59 46.42 -25.20 -16.14
CA SER A 59 47.81 -24.70 -16.28
C SER A 59 47.87 -23.17 -16.35
N THR A 60 46.79 -22.54 -16.82
CA THR A 60 46.64 -21.09 -16.88
C THR A 60 45.22 -20.69 -16.48
N TYR A 61 45.10 -19.46 -15.98
CA TYR A 61 43.89 -18.84 -15.46
C TYR A 61 43.73 -17.47 -16.10
N ARG A 62 42.51 -17.12 -16.48
CA ARG A 62 42.13 -15.80 -16.99
C ARG A 62 40.79 -15.42 -16.40
N TRP A 63 40.71 -14.21 -15.83
CA TRP A 63 39.48 -13.68 -15.27
C TRP A 63 38.90 -12.60 -16.17
N ASP A 64 37.64 -12.74 -16.56
CA ASP A 64 36.80 -11.64 -17.03
C ASP A 64 36.07 -11.05 -15.83
N LEU A 65 36.33 -9.79 -15.52
CA LEU A 65 35.91 -9.17 -14.26
C LEU A 65 34.47 -8.63 -14.32
N GLY A 66 33.76 -8.82 -15.44
CA GLY A 66 32.36 -8.42 -15.58
C GLY A 66 32.14 -6.90 -15.73
N ASN A 67 33.21 -6.10 -15.71
CA ASN A 67 33.21 -4.65 -15.92
C ASN A 67 33.88 -4.25 -17.26
N GLY A 68 34.01 -5.20 -18.18
CA GLY A 68 34.70 -5.01 -19.46
C GLY A 68 36.23 -5.11 -19.39
N ILE A 69 36.79 -5.39 -18.21
CA ILE A 69 38.23 -5.66 -18.01
C ILE A 69 38.42 -7.16 -17.83
N ALA A 70 39.45 -7.70 -18.49
CA ALA A 70 39.92 -9.06 -18.24
C ALA A 70 41.41 -9.07 -17.89
N THR A 71 41.82 -10.01 -17.06
CA THR A 71 43.24 -10.25 -16.80
C THR A 71 43.89 -10.91 -18.02
N GLU A 72 45.20 -10.81 -18.11
CA GLU A 72 45.98 -11.67 -19.01
C GLU A 72 45.95 -13.11 -18.48
N SER A 73 46.11 -14.10 -19.38
CA SER A 73 46.27 -15.49 -18.99
C SER A 73 47.59 -15.68 -18.21
N SER A 74 47.52 -16.22 -16.99
CA SER A 74 48.65 -16.40 -16.08
C SER A 74 48.59 -17.77 -15.40
N PRO A 75 49.71 -18.36 -14.93
CA PRO A 75 49.67 -19.50 -14.01
C PRO A 75 49.11 -19.14 -12.62
N ASP A 76 48.93 -17.85 -12.30
CA ASP A 76 48.38 -17.42 -11.02
C ASP A 76 46.85 -17.61 -10.98
N ALA A 77 46.37 -18.45 -10.07
CA ALA A 77 44.94 -18.74 -9.91
C ALA A 77 44.14 -17.61 -9.23
N THR A 78 44.82 -16.59 -8.72
CA THR A 78 44.20 -15.50 -7.95
C THR A 78 44.25 -14.18 -8.69
N ALA A 79 43.24 -13.35 -8.49
CA ALA A 79 43.18 -11.99 -9.01
C ALA A 79 42.55 -11.05 -7.98
N THR A 80 42.79 -9.74 -8.12
CA THR A 80 42.16 -8.72 -7.29
C THR A 80 41.51 -7.67 -8.17
N VAL A 81 40.29 -7.28 -7.83
CA VAL A 81 39.52 -6.26 -8.55
C VAL A 81 38.83 -5.33 -7.55
N THR A 82 38.61 -4.09 -7.95
CA THR A 82 37.78 -3.12 -7.23
C THR A 82 36.69 -2.62 -8.16
N PHE A 83 35.47 -2.44 -7.66
CA PHE A 83 34.34 -1.88 -8.42
C PHE A 83 34.04 -0.47 -7.93
N ASP A 84 33.82 0.47 -8.86
CA ASP A 84 33.58 1.89 -8.61
C ASP A 84 32.10 2.28 -8.57
N ALA A 85 31.21 1.35 -8.92
CA ALA A 85 29.77 1.51 -8.88
C ALA A 85 29.10 0.30 -8.21
N PRO A 86 27.91 0.49 -7.61
CA PRO A 86 27.10 -0.63 -7.14
C PRO A 86 26.58 -1.43 -8.33
N GLY A 87 26.38 -2.73 -8.15
CA GLY A 87 25.94 -3.62 -9.23
C GLY A 87 26.17 -5.10 -8.96
N ARG A 88 25.65 -5.93 -9.86
CA ARG A 88 25.85 -7.38 -9.87
C ARG A 88 26.80 -7.77 -11.00
N TYR A 89 28.03 -8.10 -10.66
CA TYR A 89 29.08 -8.42 -11.62
C TYR A 89 29.27 -9.92 -11.72
N SER A 90 29.00 -10.50 -12.89
CA SER A 90 29.33 -11.89 -13.20
C SER A 90 30.80 -11.96 -13.63
N VAL A 91 31.65 -12.42 -12.72
CA VAL A 91 33.08 -12.60 -12.96
C VAL A 91 33.30 -14.02 -13.48
N VAL A 92 33.88 -14.16 -14.68
CA VAL A 92 34.08 -15.45 -15.34
C VAL A 92 35.54 -15.86 -15.26
N LEU A 93 35.82 -17.02 -14.67
CA LEU A 93 37.10 -17.69 -14.73
C LEU A 93 37.16 -18.58 -15.98
N THR A 94 38.20 -18.42 -16.79
CA THR A 94 38.59 -19.37 -17.83
C THR A 94 39.89 -20.04 -17.43
N VAL A 95 39.89 -21.37 -17.33
CA VAL A 95 41.10 -22.16 -17.10
C VAL A 95 41.48 -22.92 -18.36
N ALA A 96 42.76 -23.10 -18.63
CA ALA A 96 43.23 -23.92 -19.74
C ALA A 96 44.38 -24.86 -19.33
N ASP A 97 44.40 -26.07 -19.89
CA ASP A 97 45.47 -27.05 -19.69
C ASP A 97 46.65 -26.86 -20.66
N GLU A 98 47.72 -27.65 -20.49
CA GLU A 98 48.91 -27.58 -21.35
C GLU A 98 48.65 -27.98 -22.81
N LEU A 99 47.50 -28.62 -23.08
CA LEU A 99 47.07 -29.04 -24.42
C LEU A 99 46.18 -27.97 -25.10
N GLY A 100 45.91 -26.85 -24.41
CA GLY A 100 45.06 -25.77 -24.88
C GLY A 100 43.56 -26.08 -24.82
N ARG A 101 43.14 -27.08 -24.04
CA ARG A 101 41.72 -27.32 -23.73
C ARG A 101 41.34 -26.40 -22.58
N ASP A 102 40.15 -25.81 -22.64
CA ASP A 102 39.65 -24.87 -21.65
C ASP A 102 38.32 -25.31 -21.01
N ASP A 103 38.05 -24.72 -19.86
CA ASP A 103 36.76 -24.77 -19.17
C ASP A 103 36.49 -23.43 -18.47
N THR A 104 35.23 -23.13 -18.19
CA THR A 104 34.81 -21.86 -17.58
C THR A 104 33.85 -22.05 -16.43
N ASP A 105 34.00 -21.23 -15.40
CA ASP A 105 33.06 -21.11 -14.30
C ASP A 105 32.88 -19.62 -13.94
N ASN A 106 31.79 -19.27 -13.26
CA ASN A 106 31.49 -17.89 -12.92
C ASN A 106 31.12 -17.70 -11.46
N VAL A 107 31.54 -16.57 -10.90
CA VAL A 107 31.19 -16.13 -9.55
C VAL A 107 30.45 -14.79 -9.61
N LEU A 108 29.41 -14.64 -8.81
CA LEU A 108 28.65 -13.39 -8.70
C LEU A 108 29.24 -12.51 -7.61
N ILE A 109 29.63 -11.28 -7.96
CA ILE A 109 30.05 -10.26 -7.01
C ILE A 109 28.96 -9.20 -6.92
N SER A 110 28.34 -9.07 -5.74
CA SER A 110 27.33 -8.05 -5.48
C SER A 110 27.96 -6.87 -4.73
N VAL A 111 27.96 -5.71 -5.37
CA VAL A 111 28.60 -4.49 -4.87
C VAL A 111 27.50 -3.50 -4.47
N THR A 112 27.55 -3.02 -3.23
CA THR A 112 26.57 -2.05 -2.71
C THR A 112 27.26 -0.90 -1.98
N HIS A 113 26.50 0.11 -1.57
CA HIS A 113 27.00 1.16 -0.69
C HIS A 113 26.90 0.74 0.78
N PRO A 114 27.87 1.13 1.63
CA PRO A 114 27.80 0.84 3.06
C PRO A 114 26.55 1.47 3.68
N ALA A 115 25.98 0.82 4.69
CA ALA A 115 24.88 1.40 5.45
C ALA A 115 25.37 2.66 6.20
N THR A 116 24.68 3.78 6.02
CA THR A 116 24.95 5.05 6.69
C THR A 116 23.73 5.59 7.45
N HIS A 117 22.59 4.94 7.28
CA HIS A 117 21.31 5.31 7.86
C HIS A 117 20.63 4.07 8.44
N VAL A 118 19.94 4.25 9.57
CA VAL A 118 19.06 3.23 10.15
C VAL A 118 17.64 3.63 9.76
N PRO A 119 16.96 2.89 8.86
CA PRO A 119 15.62 3.23 8.42
C PRO A 119 14.66 3.34 9.61
N ARG A 120 13.97 4.48 9.71
CA ARG A 120 12.91 4.73 10.70
C ARG A 120 11.69 5.29 9.96
N GLN A 121 10.72 4.44 9.71
CA GLN A 121 9.47 4.77 9.03
C GLN A 121 8.29 4.12 9.74
N SER A 122 7.12 4.75 9.65
CA SER A 122 5.89 4.22 10.23
C SER A 122 5.49 2.89 9.57
N SER A 123 5.21 1.85 10.36
CA SER A 123 4.84 0.52 9.89
C SER A 123 3.83 -0.14 10.83
N THR A 124 3.01 -1.06 10.32
CA THR A 124 2.07 -1.88 11.11
C THR A 124 2.78 -3.04 11.82
N VAL A 125 3.99 -3.39 11.37
CA VAL A 125 4.85 -4.42 11.95
C VAL A 125 6.30 -3.93 11.99
N VAL A 126 6.99 -4.18 13.11
CA VAL A 126 8.38 -3.82 13.31
C VAL A 126 9.16 -4.97 13.93
N VAL A 127 10.41 -5.14 13.50
CA VAL A 127 11.39 -5.99 14.17
C VAL A 127 12.29 -5.11 15.03
N PHE A 128 12.49 -5.50 16.28
CA PHE A 128 13.41 -4.85 17.21
C PHE A 128 14.08 -5.94 18.03
N GLU A 129 15.42 -5.89 18.13
CA GLU A 129 16.21 -6.95 18.74
C GLU A 129 15.91 -8.33 18.10
N ASP A 130 15.41 -9.28 18.89
CA ASP A 130 14.96 -10.62 18.50
C ASP A 130 13.43 -10.79 18.59
N GLN A 131 12.71 -9.67 18.51
CA GLN A 131 11.26 -9.61 18.66
C GLN A 131 10.58 -8.87 17.51
N ILE A 132 9.28 -9.13 17.40
CA ILE A 132 8.37 -8.53 16.44
C ILE A 132 7.24 -7.91 17.23
N ALA A 133 6.84 -6.69 16.88
CA ALA A 133 5.57 -6.10 17.31
C ALA A 133 4.69 -5.86 16.10
N VAL A 134 3.42 -6.24 16.19
CA VAL A 134 2.43 -6.06 15.14
C VAL A 134 1.11 -5.58 15.73
N VAL A 135 0.52 -4.54 15.13
CA VAL A 135 -0.78 -4.01 15.53
C VAL A 135 -1.91 -4.73 14.80
N SER A 136 -3.06 -4.83 15.45
CA SER A 136 -4.30 -5.38 14.89
C SER A 136 -5.42 -4.35 15.06
N PRO A 137 -5.70 -3.54 14.02
CA PRO A 137 -6.66 -2.44 14.09
C PRO A 137 -8.07 -2.85 14.53
N ASP A 138 -8.61 -3.96 14.00
CA ASP A 138 -10.01 -4.35 14.27
C ASP A 138 -10.23 -4.89 15.68
N SER A 139 -9.16 -5.37 16.33
CA SER A 139 -9.25 -6.03 17.64
C SER A 139 -8.67 -5.18 18.78
N ASP A 140 -8.24 -3.94 18.50
CA ASP A 140 -7.62 -3.03 19.46
C ASP A 140 -6.48 -3.69 20.26
N GLU A 141 -5.58 -4.35 19.53
CA GLU A 141 -4.48 -5.11 20.14
C GLU A 141 -3.14 -4.84 19.45
N LEU A 142 -2.06 -5.00 20.23
CA LEU A 142 -0.71 -5.20 19.76
C LEU A 142 -0.22 -6.59 20.20
N ALA A 143 0.32 -7.37 19.28
CA ALA A 143 0.95 -8.66 19.58
C ALA A 143 2.48 -8.54 19.51
N ARG A 144 3.16 -9.13 20.50
CA ARG A 144 4.61 -9.31 20.51
C ARG A 144 4.98 -10.76 20.30
N LEU A 145 5.91 -11.00 19.39
CA LEU A 145 6.38 -12.34 19.03
C LEU A 145 7.90 -12.38 19.03
N THR A 146 8.46 -13.58 19.06
CA THR A 146 9.86 -13.88 18.72
C THR A 146 9.89 -15.00 17.68
N TRP A 147 11.06 -15.28 17.12
CA TRP A 147 11.25 -16.36 16.15
C TRP A 147 12.47 -17.22 16.50
N SER A 148 12.44 -18.49 16.07
CA SER A 148 13.57 -19.42 16.22
C SER A 148 14.57 -19.32 15.07
N GLU A 149 15.71 -20.03 15.16
CA GLU A 149 16.67 -20.19 14.05
C GLU A 149 16.07 -20.79 12.77
N THR A 150 14.91 -21.46 12.87
CA THR A 150 14.17 -22.01 11.73
C THR A 150 13.05 -21.10 11.25
N GLY A 151 12.86 -19.92 11.85
CA GLY A 151 11.78 -18.98 11.53
C GLY A 151 10.43 -19.31 12.19
N ALA A 152 10.39 -20.28 13.12
CA ALA A 152 9.14 -20.62 13.81
C ALA A 152 8.76 -19.51 14.80
N LEU A 153 7.52 -19.04 14.74
CA LEU A 153 7.01 -17.93 15.54
C LEU A 153 6.60 -18.40 16.94
N THR A 154 6.84 -17.56 17.93
CA THR A 154 6.34 -17.75 19.29
C THR A 154 5.74 -16.44 19.79
N LEU A 155 4.43 -16.44 20.05
CA LEU A 155 3.75 -15.33 20.70
C LEU A 155 4.27 -15.18 22.13
N LEU A 156 4.76 -13.98 22.46
CA LEU A 156 5.23 -13.61 23.79
C LEU A 156 4.09 -13.04 24.62
N GLU A 157 3.40 -12.04 24.09
CA GLU A 157 2.27 -11.39 24.76
C GLU A 157 1.34 -10.69 23.77
N ARG A 158 0.14 -10.36 24.26
CA ARG A 158 -0.79 -9.44 23.63
C ARG A 158 -1.08 -8.31 24.59
N HIS A 159 -1.10 -7.10 24.09
CA HIS A 159 -1.44 -5.90 24.81
C HIS A 159 -2.71 -5.31 24.20
N SER A 160 -3.68 -4.96 25.05
CA SER A 160 -4.91 -4.31 24.61
C SER A 160 -4.67 -2.82 24.54
N THR A 161 -4.96 -2.23 23.39
CA THR A 161 -4.77 -0.81 23.15
C THR A 161 -6.10 -0.05 23.17
N ALA A 162 -6.02 1.27 23.15
CA ALA A 162 -7.10 2.12 22.67
C ALA A 162 -7.45 1.80 21.19
N GLY A 163 -8.60 2.33 20.75
CA GLY A 163 -9.29 1.97 19.51
C GLY A 163 -8.49 2.22 18.23
N ASN A 164 -8.52 1.23 17.34
CA ASN A 164 -7.96 1.28 15.98
C ASN A 164 -6.45 1.66 15.98
N PRO A 165 -5.57 0.84 16.60
CA PRO A 165 -4.13 1.05 16.56
C PRO A 165 -3.60 0.96 15.13
N ARG A 166 -2.81 1.95 14.69
CA ARG A 166 -2.45 2.10 13.25
C ARG A 166 -1.05 1.66 12.89
N THR A 167 -0.05 2.13 13.63
CA THR A 167 1.36 1.79 13.39
C THR A 167 2.05 1.53 14.72
N VAL A 168 3.29 1.04 14.70
CA VAL A 168 4.08 0.83 15.91
C VAL A 168 5.52 1.27 15.66
N ALA A 169 6.11 1.95 16.64
CA ALA A 169 7.53 2.31 16.62
C ALA A 169 8.21 1.93 17.94
N PRO A 170 9.36 1.22 17.92
CA PRO A 170 10.20 1.10 19.09
C PRO A 170 10.82 2.46 19.41
N TRP A 171 10.81 2.84 20.69
CA TRP A 171 11.38 4.10 21.15
C TRP A 171 12.14 3.90 22.45
N SER A 172 13.37 4.36 22.50
CA SER A 172 14.27 4.17 23.65
C SER A 172 15.11 5.43 23.87
N PRO A 173 14.49 6.52 24.35
CA PRO A 173 15.19 7.77 24.58
C PRO A 173 16.22 7.61 25.71
N ALA A 174 17.31 8.37 25.61
CA ALA A 174 18.47 8.19 26.50
C ALA A 174 18.11 8.39 27.98
N GLY A 175 18.41 7.38 28.81
CA GLY A 175 18.22 7.43 30.26
C GLY A 175 16.78 7.18 30.73
N ALA A 176 15.90 6.71 29.84
CA ALA A 176 14.55 6.27 30.16
C ALA A 176 14.32 4.80 29.74
N GLY A 177 13.09 4.30 29.93
CA GLY A 177 12.74 2.93 29.56
C GLY A 177 12.61 2.74 28.04
N PRO A 178 12.65 1.50 27.54
CA PRO A 178 12.23 1.19 26.19
C PRO A 178 10.69 1.09 26.11
N TRP A 179 10.09 1.58 25.02
CA TRP A 179 8.66 1.50 24.76
C TRP A 179 8.38 1.05 23.33
N LEU A 180 7.18 0.50 23.12
CA LEU A 180 6.52 0.49 21.83
C LEU A 180 5.47 1.61 21.81
N ALA A 181 5.62 2.56 20.89
CA ALA A 181 4.69 3.66 20.73
C ALA A 181 3.64 3.32 19.66
N VAL A 182 2.36 3.46 19.99
CA VAL A 182 1.22 3.07 19.16
C VAL A 182 0.21 4.22 19.10
N PRO A 183 -0.02 4.86 17.95
CA PRO A 183 -1.11 5.79 17.76
C PRO A 183 -2.43 5.03 17.55
N CYS A 184 -3.42 5.34 18.37
CA CYS A 184 -4.77 4.78 18.32
C CYS A 184 -5.71 5.83 17.72
N GLN A 185 -6.19 5.54 16.50
CA GLN A 185 -6.79 6.55 15.62
C GLN A 185 -8.15 7.04 16.12
N ASP A 186 -8.99 6.13 16.62
CA ASP A 186 -10.40 6.43 16.93
C ASP A 186 -10.52 7.22 18.25
N ASP A 187 -9.64 6.94 19.21
CA ASP A 187 -9.62 7.60 20.52
C ASP A 187 -8.75 8.87 20.56
N ALA A 188 -8.00 9.16 19.49
CA ALA A 188 -7.04 10.27 19.42
C ALA A 188 -6.02 10.24 20.57
N VAL A 189 -5.37 9.10 20.77
CA VAL A 189 -4.31 8.92 21.78
C VAL A 189 -3.09 8.23 21.21
N ILE A 190 -1.97 8.37 21.90
CA ILE A 190 -0.79 7.52 21.71
C ILE A 190 -0.59 6.70 22.98
N GLU A 191 -0.47 5.40 22.84
CA GLU A 191 -0.06 4.50 23.91
C GLU A 191 1.42 4.18 23.82
N LEU A 192 2.12 4.31 24.94
CA LEU A 192 3.50 3.88 25.08
C LEU A 192 3.51 2.62 25.94
N ILE A 193 3.65 1.47 25.31
CA ILE A 193 3.66 0.16 25.96
C ILE A 193 5.06 -0.10 26.50
N GLY A 194 5.19 -0.24 27.81
CA GLY A 194 6.47 -0.35 28.49
C GLY A 194 7.18 -1.69 28.25
N LEU A 195 8.45 -1.62 27.90
CA LEU A 195 9.35 -2.77 27.79
C LEU A 195 10.32 -2.80 28.98
N ASP A 196 10.84 -3.98 29.34
CA ASP A 196 11.85 -4.16 30.39
C ASP A 196 11.54 -3.49 31.74
N GLY A 197 10.25 -3.45 32.10
CA GLY A 197 9.77 -2.86 33.35
C GLY A 197 9.53 -1.35 33.31
N ALA A 198 9.63 -0.73 32.13
CA ALA A 198 9.09 0.61 31.91
C ALA A 198 7.56 0.61 32.13
N PRO A 199 6.98 1.70 32.65
CA PRO A 199 5.53 1.79 32.82
C PRO A 199 4.83 2.10 31.49
N ASP A 200 3.60 1.64 31.36
CA ASP A 200 2.71 2.08 30.28
C ASP A 200 2.33 3.56 30.48
N LEU A 201 2.38 4.33 29.40
CA LEU A 201 1.97 5.74 29.38
C LEU A 201 0.93 5.98 28.28
N SER A 202 0.14 7.03 28.43
CA SER A 202 -0.83 7.46 27.41
C SER A 202 -0.76 8.97 27.21
N VAL A 203 -0.83 9.41 25.97
CA VAL A 203 -0.79 10.83 25.59
C VAL A 203 -2.03 11.16 24.79
N ALA A 204 -2.85 12.06 25.34
CA ALA A 204 -4.04 12.57 24.65
C ALA A 204 -3.65 13.55 23.53
N LEU A 205 -4.31 13.44 22.39
CA LEU A 205 -4.20 14.34 21.24
C LEU A 205 -5.51 15.11 21.04
N PRO A 206 -5.55 16.14 20.18
CA PRO A 206 -6.79 16.87 19.90
C PRO A 206 -7.90 15.93 19.40
N ARG A 207 -9.14 16.18 19.84
CA ARG A 207 -10.32 15.40 19.45
C ARG A 207 -10.41 15.28 17.93
N GLY A 208 -10.67 14.08 17.43
CA GLY A 208 -10.86 13.84 16.00
C GLY A 208 -9.58 14.04 15.17
N SER A 209 -8.41 14.23 15.79
CA SER A 209 -7.14 14.45 15.06
C SER A 209 -6.67 13.25 14.25
N ARG A 210 -7.15 12.04 14.58
CA ARG A 210 -6.87 10.77 13.89
C ARG A 210 -5.36 10.50 13.74
N PRO A 211 -4.62 10.23 14.85
CA PRO A 211 -3.20 9.91 14.76
C PRO A 211 -2.98 8.62 13.94
N TYR A 212 -1.91 8.57 13.16
CA TYR A 212 -1.67 7.44 12.24
C TYR A 212 -0.24 6.89 12.23
N GLY A 213 0.70 7.64 11.65
CA GLY A 213 2.08 7.22 11.48
C GLY A 213 2.92 7.74 12.64
N ILE A 214 3.70 6.88 13.27
CA ILE A 214 4.62 7.25 14.35
C ILE A 214 6.06 6.84 14.04
N VAL A 215 7.01 7.70 14.39
CA VAL A 215 8.44 7.39 14.46
C VAL A 215 9.06 8.05 15.68
N GLY A 216 10.16 7.48 16.17
CA GLY A 216 10.94 8.06 17.27
C GLY A 216 12.37 8.39 16.86
N ASP A 217 12.86 9.55 17.28
CA ASP A 217 14.30 9.81 17.37
C ASP A 217 14.81 9.62 18.81
N ASP A 218 16.03 10.05 19.09
CA ASP A 218 16.64 9.88 20.41
C ASP A 218 16.04 10.82 21.49
N GLU A 219 15.25 11.82 21.07
CA GLU A 219 14.68 12.87 21.93
C GLU A 219 13.14 12.82 22.02
N ALA A 220 12.46 12.56 20.91
CA ALA A 220 11.03 12.75 20.75
C ALA A 220 10.38 11.69 19.84
N LEU A 221 9.05 11.60 19.94
CA LEU A 221 8.21 10.94 18.96
C LEU A 221 7.57 11.97 18.03
N PHE A 222 7.41 11.60 16.77
CA PHE A 222 6.72 12.38 15.75
C PHE A 222 5.54 11.58 15.20
N VAL A 223 4.35 12.20 15.23
CA VAL A 223 3.08 11.52 14.89
C VAL A 223 2.27 12.32 13.90
N SER A 224 1.91 11.74 12.76
CA SER A 224 0.99 12.37 11.80
C SER A 224 -0.44 12.38 12.35
N LEU A 225 -1.12 13.52 12.21
CA LEU A 225 -2.51 13.73 12.58
C LEU A 225 -3.35 13.88 11.32
N GLN A 226 -3.89 12.77 10.82
CA GLN A 226 -4.48 12.66 9.48
C GLN A 226 -5.57 13.71 9.23
N ALA A 227 -6.47 13.89 10.18
CA ALA A 227 -7.64 14.77 10.01
C ALA A 227 -7.28 16.26 9.92
N THR A 228 -6.15 16.64 10.51
CA THR A 228 -5.74 18.06 10.63
C THR A 228 -4.56 18.41 9.73
N GLY A 229 -3.93 17.42 9.10
CA GLY A 229 -2.74 17.61 8.27
C GLY A 229 -1.49 18.05 9.04
N GLN A 230 -1.41 17.73 10.33
CA GLN A 230 -0.34 18.19 11.22
C GLN A 230 0.62 17.07 11.62
N LEU A 231 1.83 17.46 12.03
CA LEU A 231 2.78 16.60 12.74
C LEU A 231 2.82 17.00 14.22
N ALA A 232 2.49 16.06 15.10
CA ALA A 232 2.63 16.20 16.53
C ALA A 232 4.03 15.79 17.00
N ARG A 233 4.61 16.55 17.93
CA ARG A 233 5.85 16.23 18.62
C ARG A 233 5.55 15.88 20.08
N ILE A 234 5.99 14.70 20.52
CA ILE A 234 5.80 14.19 21.87
C ILE A 234 7.17 14.04 22.54
N GLU A 235 7.28 14.48 23.78
CA GLU A 235 8.49 14.32 24.60
C GLU A 235 8.15 13.69 25.95
N LEU A 236 9.14 13.03 26.55
CA LEU A 236 9.06 12.65 27.96
C LEU A 236 9.17 13.88 28.86
N GLU A 237 8.36 13.92 29.91
CA GLU A 237 8.57 14.84 31.00
C GLU A 237 9.90 14.55 31.71
N PRO A 238 10.56 15.58 32.31
CA PRO A 238 11.76 15.38 33.10
C PRO A 238 11.57 14.29 34.18
N GLY A 239 12.37 13.23 34.09
CA GLY A 239 12.28 12.06 34.99
C GLY A 239 11.48 10.88 34.43
N GLY A 240 10.93 10.98 33.22
CA GLY A 240 10.39 9.84 32.45
C GLY A 240 9.10 9.22 33.00
N ALA A 241 8.40 9.93 33.90
CA ALA A 241 7.18 9.43 34.53
C ALA A 241 5.91 9.66 33.69
N ALA A 242 5.98 10.53 32.67
CA ALA A 242 4.90 10.85 31.75
C ALA A 242 5.48 11.32 30.41
N ALA A 243 4.66 11.29 29.37
CA ALA A 243 4.93 11.89 28.07
C ALA A 243 3.83 12.92 27.76
N GLN A 244 4.17 13.94 26.97
CA GLN A 244 3.23 15.02 26.65
C GLN A 244 3.39 15.50 25.21
N LEU A 245 2.28 15.93 24.61
CA LEU A 245 2.27 16.70 23.37
C LEU A 245 2.90 18.07 23.63
N VAL A 246 4.06 18.33 23.04
CA VAL A 246 4.78 19.61 23.21
C VAL A 246 4.47 20.62 22.12
N ALA A 247 4.18 20.16 20.91
CA ALA A 247 3.87 21.02 19.76
C ALA A 247 3.14 20.25 18.65
N THR A 248 2.40 20.99 17.82
CA THR A 248 1.95 20.53 16.50
C THR A 248 2.45 21.49 15.43
N TYR A 249 2.75 20.96 14.26
CA TYR A 249 3.23 21.74 13.10
C TYR A 249 2.41 21.37 11.88
N ASP A 250 2.06 22.36 11.05
CA ASP A 250 1.37 22.08 9.79
C ASP A 250 2.32 21.30 8.87
N ALA A 251 1.88 20.12 8.40
CA ALA A 251 2.67 19.21 7.60
C ALA A 251 2.10 19.13 6.19
N VAL A 252 1.07 18.35 5.94
CA VAL A 252 0.38 18.23 4.65
C VAL A 252 -1.04 17.74 4.90
N ASP A 253 -2.01 18.18 4.11
CA ASP A 253 -3.38 17.69 4.20
C ASP A 253 -3.41 16.16 4.13
N ASP A 254 -4.34 15.53 4.85
CA ASP A 254 -4.50 14.06 4.88
C ASP A 254 -3.18 13.32 5.22
N ALA A 255 -2.44 13.83 6.19
CA ALA A 255 -1.15 13.30 6.63
C ALA A 255 -1.22 11.81 7.03
N ARG A 256 -0.27 10.99 6.56
CA ARG A 256 -0.29 9.52 6.76
C ARG A 256 1.02 8.95 7.28
N GLY A 257 1.93 8.55 6.41
CA GLY A 257 3.20 7.95 6.78
C GLY A 257 4.17 8.99 7.32
N VAL A 258 5.03 8.58 8.24
CA VAL A 258 6.10 9.42 8.79
C VAL A 258 7.43 8.68 8.67
N ALA A 259 8.49 9.38 8.28
CA ALA A 259 9.85 8.82 8.21
C ALA A 259 10.91 9.83 8.66
N VAL A 260 12.02 9.34 9.20
CA VAL A 260 13.21 10.15 9.52
C VAL A 260 14.19 10.08 8.35
N LEU A 261 14.54 11.24 7.78
CA LEU A 261 15.50 11.34 6.68
C LEU A 261 16.95 11.22 7.19
N PRO A 262 17.93 10.92 6.31
CA PRO A 262 19.33 10.80 6.68
C PRO A 262 19.95 12.05 7.35
N ASP A 263 19.40 13.23 7.07
CA ASP A 263 19.83 14.50 7.68
C ASP A 263 19.05 14.91 8.93
N GLY A 264 18.16 14.04 9.43
CA GLY A 264 17.36 14.24 10.64
C GLY A 264 16.06 15.02 10.44
N ARG A 265 15.73 15.46 9.22
CA ARG A 265 14.39 16.00 8.93
C ARG A 265 13.33 14.90 9.00
N ILE A 266 12.09 15.31 9.26
CA ILE A 266 10.92 14.44 9.31
C ILE A 266 10.12 14.63 8.03
N ALA A 267 9.88 13.53 7.32
CA ALA A 267 9.02 13.49 6.16
C ALA A 267 7.63 12.96 6.54
N VAL A 268 6.58 13.56 5.98
CA VAL A 268 5.17 13.21 6.20
C VAL A 268 4.48 13.10 4.85
N THR A 269 3.96 11.92 4.52
CA THR A 269 3.27 11.69 3.25
C THR A 269 1.82 12.18 3.31
N ARG A 270 1.32 12.72 2.20
CA ARG A 270 -0.12 12.92 1.98
C ARG A 270 -0.74 11.60 1.54
N TRP A 271 -1.77 11.11 2.22
CA TRP A 271 -2.40 9.83 1.89
C TRP A 271 -3.02 9.88 0.50
N ARG A 272 -4.06 10.69 0.32
CA ARG A 272 -4.79 10.84 -0.95
C ARG A 272 -4.27 12.05 -1.68
N SER A 273 -3.63 11.80 -2.83
CA SER A 273 -3.05 12.84 -3.67
C SER A 273 -4.12 13.69 -4.35
N GLY A 274 -3.74 14.91 -4.71
CA GLY A 274 -4.54 15.70 -5.64
C GLY A 274 -4.39 15.17 -7.08
N PRO A 275 -5.18 15.68 -8.03
CA PRO A 275 -5.17 15.18 -9.41
C PRO A 275 -3.91 15.54 -10.20
N GLU A 276 -3.11 16.52 -9.74
CA GLU A 276 -1.96 17.05 -10.48
C GLU A 276 -0.62 16.42 -10.08
N HIS A 277 -0.45 16.04 -8.81
CA HIS A 277 0.77 15.45 -8.27
C HIS A 277 0.52 14.87 -6.87
N ALA A 278 1.40 13.96 -6.44
CA ALA A 278 1.46 13.51 -5.04
C ALA A 278 2.34 14.45 -4.21
N GLU A 279 2.15 14.46 -2.89
CA GLU A 279 2.82 15.40 -1.99
C GLU A 279 3.43 14.73 -0.75
N ILE A 280 4.62 15.19 -0.37
CA ILE A 280 5.31 14.79 0.85
C ILE A 280 5.87 16.04 1.52
N ALA A 281 5.40 16.37 2.72
CA ALA A 281 5.97 17.47 3.49
C ALA A 281 7.26 17.02 4.17
N VAL A 282 8.26 17.89 4.18
CA VAL A 282 9.53 17.64 4.87
C VAL A 282 9.87 18.84 5.72
N LEU A 283 10.17 18.62 6.99
CA LEU A 283 10.34 19.68 7.98
C LEU A 283 11.38 19.28 9.01
N ARG A 284 11.99 20.25 9.67
CA ARG A 284 12.88 19.95 10.80
C ARG A 284 12.09 19.43 12.00
N PRO A 285 12.72 18.68 12.92
CA PRO A 285 12.10 18.23 14.17
C PRO A 285 11.42 19.32 15.01
N ASP A 286 11.89 20.57 14.91
CA ASP A 286 11.32 21.73 15.60
C ASP A 286 10.19 22.43 14.81
N GLY A 287 9.77 21.85 13.68
CA GLY A 287 8.76 22.41 12.77
C GLY A 287 9.28 23.51 11.85
N SER A 288 10.56 23.90 11.94
CA SER A 288 11.14 24.90 11.04
C SER A 288 11.46 24.33 9.65
N GLU A 289 11.65 25.21 8.67
CA GLU A 289 12.05 24.86 7.30
C GLU A 289 11.20 23.77 6.63
N ARG A 290 9.87 23.92 6.71
CA ARG A 290 8.94 23.10 5.94
C ARG A 290 9.11 23.31 4.43
N GLY A 291 9.42 22.24 3.73
CA GLY A 291 9.36 22.09 2.28
C GLY A 291 8.30 21.08 1.86
N LEU A 292 8.03 21.04 0.56
CA LEU A 292 7.10 20.11 -0.07
C LEU A 292 7.81 19.43 -1.25
N TRP A 293 7.85 18.11 -1.22
CA TRP A 293 8.30 17.28 -2.33
C TRP A 293 7.08 16.77 -3.10
N THR A 294 7.27 16.52 -4.39
CA THR A 294 6.18 16.11 -5.28
C THR A 294 6.55 14.90 -6.11
N LEU A 295 5.60 14.01 -6.34
CA LEU A 295 5.69 12.99 -7.40
C LEU A 295 4.81 13.42 -8.57
N ALA A 296 5.39 13.45 -9.77
CA ALA A 296 4.74 13.99 -10.95
C ALA A 296 3.57 13.11 -11.44
N PHE A 297 2.60 13.75 -12.10
CA PHE A 297 1.62 13.04 -12.93
C PHE A 297 2.32 12.37 -14.12
N ASP A 298 2.02 11.10 -14.36
CA ASP A 298 2.45 10.37 -15.55
C ASP A 298 1.48 10.63 -16.72
N GLU A 299 1.93 11.39 -17.71
CA GLU A 299 1.15 11.70 -18.91
C GLU A 299 1.03 10.53 -19.89
N GLN A 300 1.68 9.39 -19.61
CA GLN A 300 1.64 8.23 -20.50
C GLN A 300 0.21 7.72 -20.68
N ARG A 301 -0.16 7.49 -21.94
CA ARG A 301 -1.42 6.83 -22.25
C ARG A 301 -1.33 5.36 -21.83
N GLY A 302 -2.37 4.86 -21.18
CA GLY A 302 -2.45 3.46 -20.75
C GLY A 302 -2.31 2.45 -21.91
N SER A 303 -1.65 1.34 -21.62
CA SER A 303 -1.49 0.13 -22.42
C SER A 303 -1.72 -1.10 -21.54
N ASP A 304 -1.47 -2.30 -22.09
CA ASP A 304 -1.43 -3.55 -21.32
C ASP A 304 -0.35 -3.54 -20.22
N THR A 305 0.73 -2.78 -20.43
CA THR A 305 1.96 -2.84 -19.64
C THR A 305 2.26 -1.56 -18.87
N GLU A 306 1.62 -0.44 -19.23
CA GLU A 306 1.81 0.86 -18.55
C GLU A 306 0.46 1.56 -18.33
N SER A 307 0.34 2.37 -17.28
CA SER A 307 -0.82 3.23 -17.06
C SER A 307 -0.35 4.64 -16.72
N GLY A 308 -1.01 5.68 -17.22
CA GLY A 308 -0.76 7.05 -16.76
C GLY A 308 -1.35 7.30 -15.38
N GLY A 309 -1.16 8.51 -14.87
CA GLY A 309 -1.85 8.95 -13.66
C GLY A 309 -0.97 9.49 -12.55
N VAL A 310 -1.60 9.70 -11.39
CA VAL A 310 -0.95 10.25 -10.20
C VAL A 310 -0.76 9.16 -9.14
N PRO A 311 0.44 9.02 -8.54
CA PRO A 311 0.63 8.21 -7.34
C PRO A 311 -0.25 8.73 -6.19
N SER A 312 -1.00 7.85 -5.54
CA SER A 312 -1.90 8.11 -4.43
C SER A 312 -1.87 6.95 -3.42
N TYR A 313 -2.47 7.14 -2.26
CA TYR A 313 -2.35 6.29 -1.07
C TYR A 313 -0.89 6.08 -0.62
N LEU A 314 -0.17 7.18 -0.43
CA LEU A 314 1.23 7.14 0.03
C LEU A 314 1.25 6.79 1.53
N ASN A 315 1.20 5.50 1.84
CA ASN A 315 1.19 5.01 3.22
C ASN A 315 2.56 5.13 3.91
N GLN A 316 3.64 5.09 3.14
CA GLN A 316 5.02 5.04 3.64
C GLN A 316 5.97 5.84 2.76
N LEU A 317 7.03 6.37 3.39
CA LEU A 317 8.27 6.75 2.73
C LEU A 317 9.38 5.86 3.27
N LEU A 318 9.98 5.05 2.41
CA LEU A 318 11.04 4.11 2.77
C LEU A 318 12.39 4.74 2.49
N ILE A 319 13.29 4.74 3.46
CA ILE A 319 14.67 5.22 3.26
C ILE A 319 15.59 4.01 3.20
N SER A 320 16.40 3.94 2.16
CA SER A 320 17.42 2.89 2.01
C SER A 320 18.45 2.94 3.15
N PRO A 321 19.01 1.80 3.60
CA PRO A 321 20.02 1.79 4.66
C PRO A 321 21.31 2.54 4.31
N ASN A 322 21.60 2.72 3.01
CA ASN A 322 22.74 3.52 2.56
C ASN A 322 22.46 5.03 2.61
N GLY A 323 21.20 5.45 2.80
CA GLY A 323 20.76 6.84 2.89
C GLY A 323 20.72 7.60 1.56
N LEU A 324 20.79 6.90 0.42
CA LEU A 324 20.88 7.50 -0.91
C LEU A 324 19.56 7.49 -1.69
N ASP A 325 18.67 6.55 -1.38
CA ASP A 325 17.39 6.40 -2.05
C ASP A 325 16.24 6.53 -1.05
N ALA A 326 15.20 7.28 -1.44
CA ALA A 326 13.89 7.26 -0.81
C ALA A 326 12.85 6.66 -1.79
N VAL A 327 11.99 5.75 -1.30
CA VAL A 327 11.03 5.03 -2.13
C VAL A 327 9.62 5.13 -1.56
N VAL A 328 8.64 5.36 -2.43
CA VAL A 328 7.23 5.49 -2.08
C VAL A 328 6.42 4.42 -2.82
N PRO A 329 5.98 3.36 -2.11
CA PRO A 329 4.95 2.46 -2.59
C PRO A 329 3.59 3.16 -2.63
N SER A 330 2.86 2.99 -3.74
CA SER A 330 1.57 3.65 -3.95
C SER A 330 0.68 2.94 -4.97
N LEU A 331 -0.55 3.42 -5.09
CA LEU A 331 -1.44 3.18 -6.22
C LEU A 331 -1.36 4.35 -7.18
N GLN A 332 -1.21 4.11 -8.48
CA GLN A 332 -1.29 5.14 -9.52
C GLN A 332 -2.72 5.19 -10.07
N ALA A 333 -3.38 6.35 -9.92
CA ALA A 333 -4.75 6.58 -10.36
C ALA A 333 -4.77 7.27 -11.73
N ASN A 334 -5.34 6.62 -12.75
CA ASN A 334 -5.34 7.14 -14.12
C ASN A 334 -6.49 8.12 -14.37
N LEU A 335 -6.27 9.38 -13.99
CA LEU A 335 -7.27 10.45 -14.11
C LEU A 335 -7.31 11.10 -15.51
N ALA A 336 -6.44 10.67 -16.44
CA ALA A 336 -6.39 11.19 -17.82
C ALA A 336 -7.21 10.34 -18.83
N ALA A 337 -7.78 9.23 -18.38
CA ALA A 337 -8.63 8.35 -19.17
C ALA A 337 -10.10 8.44 -18.72
N GLY A 338 -10.99 7.76 -19.44
CA GLY A 338 -12.43 7.71 -19.16
C GLY A 338 -13.36 8.06 -20.33
N PRO A 339 -13.05 9.10 -21.14
CA PRO A 339 -13.81 9.40 -22.35
C PRO A 339 -13.88 8.23 -23.34
N ASP A 340 -14.88 8.22 -24.23
CA ASP A 340 -15.10 7.14 -25.22
C ASP A 340 -13.88 6.84 -26.10
N ASP A 341 -13.04 7.83 -26.40
CA ASP A 341 -11.83 7.68 -27.23
C ASP A 341 -10.59 7.23 -26.43
N ASN A 342 -10.69 7.18 -25.10
CA ASN A 342 -9.67 6.69 -24.17
C ASN A 342 -10.30 6.08 -22.90
N PRO A 343 -11.07 4.98 -23.00
CA PRO A 343 -11.84 4.45 -21.89
C PRO A 343 -10.97 3.89 -20.77
N LEU A 344 -11.46 3.95 -19.53
CA LEU A 344 -10.89 3.25 -18.39
C LEU A 344 -11.21 1.75 -18.47
N THR A 345 -10.17 0.91 -18.62
CA THR A 345 -10.30 -0.55 -18.62
C THR A 345 -9.86 -1.14 -17.28
N HIS A 346 -10.03 -2.47 -17.13
CA HIS A 346 -9.64 -3.18 -15.90
C HIS A 346 -8.14 -3.08 -15.61
N GLU A 347 -7.29 -2.94 -16.64
CA GLU A 347 -5.82 -2.86 -16.50
C GLU A 347 -5.29 -1.42 -16.44
N THR A 348 -6.04 -0.43 -16.94
CA THR A 348 -5.56 0.97 -17.03
C THR A 348 -6.19 1.90 -15.99
N THR A 349 -7.13 1.45 -15.15
CA THR A 349 -7.79 2.35 -14.18
C THR A 349 -6.87 2.69 -13.01
N VAL A 350 -6.24 1.67 -12.41
CA VAL A 350 -5.27 1.82 -11.32
C VAL A 350 -4.12 0.85 -11.48
N ARG A 351 -2.94 1.18 -10.94
CA ARG A 351 -1.79 0.27 -10.93
C ARG A 351 -0.92 0.43 -9.71
N ALA A 352 -0.33 -0.65 -9.22
CA ALA A 352 0.70 -0.55 -8.19
C ALA A 352 1.96 0.08 -8.79
N VAL A 353 2.53 1.06 -8.08
CA VAL A 353 3.81 1.68 -8.47
C VAL A 353 4.71 1.88 -7.27
N ILE A 354 6.02 1.91 -7.51
CA ILE A 354 7.00 2.49 -6.59
C ILE A 354 7.69 3.67 -7.28
N SER A 355 7.80 4.80 -6.56
CA SER A 355 8.49 6.01 -7.04
C SER A 355 9.76 6.25 -6.25
N TYR A 356 10.83 6.70 -6.92
CA TYR A 356 12.15 6.94 -6.31
C TYR A 356 12.43 8.44 -6.21
N LEU A 357 13.01 8.86 -5.09
CA LEU A 357 13.34 10.24 -4.76
C LEU A 357 14.76 10.32 -4.18
N ASP A 358 15.45 11.43 -4.42
CA ASP A 358 16.66 11.78 -3.67
C ASP A 358 16.25 12.23 -2.25
N PRO A 359 16.69 11.56 -1.17
CA PRO A 359 16.33 11.92 0.21
C PRO A 359 16.91 13.25 0.68
N LEU A 360 17.87 13.86 -0.03
CA LEU A 360 18.45 15.14 0.31
C LEU A 360 17.56 16.31 -0.11
N ASP A 361 17.00 16.28 -1.32
CA ASP A 361 16.26 17.42 -1.87
C ASP A 361 14.85 17.09 -2.38
N GLY A 362 14.49 15.81 -2.45
CA GLY A 362 13.19 15.34 -2.90
C GLY A 362 13.03 15.35 -4.42
N THR A 363 14.13 15.40 -5.18
CA THR A 363 14.07 15.26 -6.63
C THR A 363 13.59 13.86 -6.99
N GLU A 364 12.50 13.78 -7.75
CA GLU A 364 12.00 12.50 -8.25
C GLU A 364 12.89 11.96 -9.37
N HIS A 365 13.31 10.70 -9.24
CA HIS A 365 13.89 9.90 -10.32
C HIS A 365 12.77 9.22 -11.10
N PHE A 366 12.01 10.01 -11.85
CA PHE A 366 10.79 9.56 -12.54
C PHE A 366 11.08 8.41 -13.50
N GLU A 367 12.26 8.40 -14.14
CA GLU A 367 12.71 7.32 -15.03
C GLU A 367 12.90 5.97 -14.33
N LEU A 368 13.00 5.95 -13.00
CA LEU A 368 13.10 4.76 -12.18
C LEU A 368 11.75 4.33 -11.60
N ARG A 369 10.70 5.15 -11.78
CA ARG A 369 9.35 4.78 -11.32
C ARG A 369 8.96 3.47 -11.97
N LYS A 370 8.59 2.51 -11.15
CA LYS A 370 8.28 1.16 -11.59
C LYS A 370 6.79 0.90 -11.42
N GLN A 371 6.14 0.52 -12.50
CA GLN A 371 4.79 -0.04 -12.47
C GLN A 371 4.84 -1.56 -12.37
N PHE A 372 3.88 -2.15 -11.67
CA PHE A 372 3.78 -3.59 -11.50
C PHE A 372 2.62 -4.14 -12.33
N ASP A 373 2.93 -5.17 -13.10
CA ASP A 373 1.96 -5.91 -13.89
C ASP A 373 1.15 -6.83 -12.99
N ASP A 374 -0.15 -6.93 -13.26
CA ASP A 374 -1.13 -7.70 -12.50
C ASP A 374 -1.19 -7.34 -11.01
N ARG A 375 -0.90 -6.06 -10.68
CA ARG A 375 -0.91 -5.51 -9.31
C ARG A 375 -1.63 -4.17 -9.27
N GLY A 376 -2.57 -4.04 -8.33
CA GLY A 376 -3.36 -2.81 -8.16
C GLY A 376 -2.79 -1.76 -7.20
N PHE A 377 -2.23 -2.19 -6.07
CA PHE A 377 -1.83 -1.29 -5.00
C PHE A 377 -0.63 -1.81 -4.21
N ALA A 378 0.50 -1.10 -4.31
CA ALA A 378 1.68 -1.31 -3.46
C ALA A 378 1.50 -0.54 -2.14
N ALA A 379 1.21 -1.25 -1.05
CA ALA A 379 0.76 -0.63 0.21
C ALA A 379 1.88 -0.42 1.23
N ALA A 380 2.93 -1.24 1.19
CA ALA A 380 4.04 -1.18 2.14
C ALA A 380 5.33 -1.76 1.54
N GLY A 381 6.48 -1.45 2.13
CA GLY A 381 7.74 -2.08 1.75
C GLY A 381 8.81 -2.11 2.84
N VAL A 382 9.86 -2.90 2.60
CA VAL A 382 11.04 -2.98 3.48
C VAL A 382 12.30 -3.27 2.66
N PHE A 383 13.38 -2.53 2.93
CA PHE A 383 14.69 -2.76 2.33
C PHE A 383 15.43 -3.88 3.05
N SER A 384 16.23 -4.67 2.31
CA SER A 384 17.28 -5.51 2.89
C SER A 384 18.31 -4.64 3.62
N SER A 385 19.02 -5.21 4.59
CA SER A 385 20.05 -4.52 5.40
C SER A 385 21.14 -3.85 4.55
N ARG A 386 21.40 -4.36 3.34
CA ARG A 386 22.38 -3.81 2.38
C ARG A 386 21.77 -2.83 1.37
N GLY A 387 20.45 -2.70 1.34
CA GLY A 387 19.73 -1.85 0.39
C GLY A 387 19.76 -2.33 -1.06
N ASP A 388 20.16 -3.58 -1.33
CA ASP A 388 20.19 -4.16 -2.67
C ASP A 388 18.86 -4.80 -3.09
N TYR A 389 17.99 -5.09 -2.12
CA TYR A 389 16.65 -5.58 -2.37
C TYR A 389 15.61 -4.71 -1.66
N LEU A 390 14.47 -4.54 -2.30
CA LEU A 390 13.26 -3.94 -1.74
C LEU A 390 12.11 -4.96 -1.86
N PHE A 391 11.49 -5.30 -0.75
CA PHE A 391 10.27 -6.12 -0.73
C PHE A 391 9.06 -5.19 -0.67
N VAL A 392 8.05 -5.42 -1.51
CA VAL A 392 6.89 -4.54 -1.66
C VAL A 392 5.60 -5.37 -1.53
N ALA A 393 4.77 -5.04 -0.56
CA ALA A 393 3.49 -5.70 -0.32
C ALA A 393 2.40 -5.15 -1.26
N MET A 394 1.73 -6.05 -1.95
CA MET A 394 0.66 -5.76 -2.90
C MET A 394 -0.67 -6.15 -2.26
N ARG A 395 -1.42 -5.13 -1.80
CA ARG A 395 -2.56 -5.29 -0.88
C ARG A 395 -3.70 -6.12 -1.47
N GLY A 396 -4.11 -5.79 -2.69
CA GLY A 396 -5.24 -6.44 -3.35
C GLY A 396 -4.91 -7.81 -3.95
N SER A 397 -3.71 -7.96 -4.52
CA SER A 397 -3.29 -9.19 -5.20
C SER A 397 -2.65 -10.23 -4.28
N ARG A 398 -2.65 -9.98 -2.96
CA ARG A 398 -2.15 -10.91 -1.93
C ARG A 398 -0.72 -11.40 -2.19
N SER A 399 0.18 -10.48 -2.54
CA SER A 399 1.57 -10.84 -2.87
C SER A 399 2.59 -9.90 -2.26
N VAL A 400 3.84 -10.36 -2.20
CA VAL A 400 5.00 -9.51 -1.95
C VAL A 400 5.97 -9.68 -3.11
N ASP A 401 6.35 -8.60 -3.78
CA ASP A 401 7.34 -8.63 -4.86
C ASP A 401 8.71 -8.16 -4.34
N ARG A 402 9.77 -8.88 -4.71
CA ARG A 402 11.16 -8.52 -4.39
C ARG A 402 11.80 -7.82 -5.58
N VAL A 403 12.03 -6.53 -5.47
CA VAL A 403 12.77 -5.72 -6.46
C VAL A 403 14.26 -5.79 -6.15
N ASP A 404 15.08 -6.11 -7.16
CA ASP A 404 16.52 -5.93 -7.12
C ASP A 404 16.83 -4.47 -7.44
N VAL A 405 17.15 -3.69 -6.42
CA VAL A 405 17.33 -2.23 -6.51
C VAL A 405 18.49 -1.88 -7.45
N LEU A 406 19.49 -2.76 -7.53
CA LEU A 406 20.67 -2.56 -8.39
C LEU A 406 20.34 -2.68 -9.88
N SER A 407 19.31 -3.46 -10.25
CA SER A 407 18.90 -3.66 -11.65
C SER A 407 17.55 -3.01 -12.00
N GLY A 408 16.75 -2.62 -11.01
CA GLY A 408 15.37 -2.15 -11.16
C GLY A 408 14.34 -3.25 -11.50
N GLY A 409 14.80 -4.50 -11.61
CA GLY A 409 13.99 -5.65 -11.98
C GLY A 409 13.25 -6.28 -10.80
N VAL A 410 12.08 -6.88 -11.06
CA VAL A 410 11.49 -7.83 -10.11
C VAL A 410 12.31 -9.11 -10.17
N SER A 411 12.82 -9.55 -9.02
CA SER A 411 13.76 -10.67 -8.86
C SER A 411 13.14 -11.88 -8.14
N GLY A 412 11.86 -11.80 -7.79
CA GLY A 412 11.10 -12.86 -7.13
C GLY A 412 9.78 -12.34 -6.58
N SER A 413 8.84 -13.24 -6.31
CA SER A 413 7.53 -12.92 -5.75
C SER A 413 7.11 -14.00 -4.74
N PHE A 414 6.47 -13.56 -3.67
CA PHE A 414 5.75 -14.38 -2.70
C PHE A 414 4.27 -14.23 -3.03
N LEU A 415 3.60 -15.32 -3.38
CA LEU A 415 2.20 -15.31 -3.81
C LEU A 415 1.30 -15.90 -2.73
N ASP A 416 0.04 -15.48 -2.72
CA ASP A 416 -0.97 -15.90 -1.74
C ASP A 416 -0.50 -15.71 -0.29
N VAL A 417 0.02 -14.51 0.00
CA VAL A 417 0.49 -14.15 1.34
C VAL A 417 -0.66 -13.78 2.28
N GLY A 418 -1.89 -14.22 2.02
CA GLY A 418 -3.07 -13.83 2.78
C GLY A 418 -3.68 -12.49 2.37
N TYR A 419 -4.81 -12.15 2.98
CA TYR A 419 -5.61 -10.99 2.63
C TYR A 419 -5.05 -9.69 3.20
N THR A 420 -4.93 -8.67 2.35
CA THR A 420 -4.49 -7.31 2.75
C THR A 420 -3.14 -7.32 3.45
N PRO A 421 -2.05 -7.76 2.79
CA PRO A 421 -0.70 -7.52 3.30
C PRO A 421 -0.43 -6.02 3.33
N GLU A 422 -0.19 -5.47 4.52
CA GLU A 422 -0.09 -4.02 4.74
C GLU A 422 1.12 -3.58 5.57
N GLY A 423 1.99 -4.53 5.93
CA GLY A 423 3.25 -4.24 6.61
C GLY A 423 4.24 -5.37 6.41
N LEU A 424 5.51 -5.01 6.26
CA LEU A 424 6.62 -5.93 6.07
C LEU A 424 7.74 -5.60 7.06
N ALA A 425 8.41 -6.64 7.56
CA ALA A 425 9.66 -6.50 8.30
C ALA A 425 10.62 -7.64 7.94
N LEU A 426 11.93 -7.39 8.08
CA LEU A 426 12.96 -8.40 7.88
C LEU A 426 13.68 -8.70 9.18
N SER A 427 14.12 -9.95 9.36
CA SER A 427 15.09 -10.28 10.40
C SER A 427 16.41 -9.53 10.16
N PRO A 428 17.23 -9.27 11.21
CA PRO A 428 18.46 -8.50 11.07
C PRO A 428 19.50 -9.07 10.08
N ASP A 429 19.40 -10.35 9.75
CA ASP A 429 20.24 -11.06 8.79
C ASP A 429 19.61 -11.20 7.39
N ASP A 430 18.49 -10.51 7.14
CA ASP A 430 17.67 -10.54 5.91
C ASP A 430 17.11 -11.92 5.53
N ARG A 431 17.23 -12.92 6.41
CA ARG A 431 16.80 -14.28 6.09
C ARG A 431 15.29 -14.46 6.14
N PHE A 432 14.62 -13.87 7.12
CA PHE A 432 13.18 -14.06 7.33
C PHE A 432 12.42 -12.79 6.99
N LEU A 433 11.44 -12.93 6.10
CA LEU A 433 10.46 -11.90 5.80
C LEU A 433 9.18 -12.15 6.60
N PHE A 434 8.79 -11.17 7.39
CA PHE A 434 7.55 -11.13 8.15
C PHE A 434 6.51 -10.32 7.41
N VAL A 435 5.34 -10.90 7.16
CA VAL A 435 4.24 -10.28 6.41
C VAL A 435 3.02 -10.15 7.32
N ASN A 436 2.59 -8.92 7.59
CA ASN A 436 1.35 -8.65 8.32
C ASN A 436 0.16 -8.68 7.36
N SER A 437 -0.59 -9.78 7.40
CA SER A 437 -1.76 -10.02 6.56
C SER A 437 -3.02 -9.79 7.38
N TYR A 438 -3.35 -8.50 7.48
CA TYR A 438 -4.30 -7.97 8.46
C TYR A 438 -5.69 -8.60 8.37
N LEU A 439 -6.22 -8.83 7.16
CA LEU A 439 -7.55 -9.45 6.99
C LEU A 439 -7.50 -10.98 7.02
N SER A 440 -6.32 -11.60 6.93
CA SER A 440 -6.14 -13.00 7.30
C SER A 440 -6.04 -13.20 8.81
N ARG A 441 -5.84 -12.13 9.59
CA ARG A 441 -5.58 -12.16 11.04
C ARG A 441 -4.26 -12.83 11.41
N GLU A 442 -3.29 -12.80 10.51
CA GLU A 442 -2.05 -13.56 10.66
C GLU A 442 -0.80 -12.74 10.35
N LEU A 443 0.27 -13.03 11.10
CA LEU A 443 1.63 -12.72 10.71
C LEU A 443 2.26 -13.98 10.11
N LEU A 444 2.71 -13.89 8.86
CA LEU A 444 3.35 -14.99 8.12
C LEU A 444 4.86 -14.80 8.09
N VAL A 445 5.61 -15.91 8.08
CA VAL A 445 7.08 -15.89 7.92
C VAL A 445 7.49 -16.66 6.67
N TYR A 446 8.40 -16.09 5.88
CA TYR A 446 9.00 -16.73 4.71
C TYR A 446 10.52 -16.72 4.80
N ASP A 447 11.19 -17.71 4.20
CA ASP A 447 12.64 -17.64 3.94
C ASP A 447 12.85 -16.76 2.70
N ALA A 448 13.50 -15.62 2.89
CA ALA A 448 13.82 -14.66 1.83
C ALA A 448 15.21 -14.90 1.20
N GLY A 449 16.01 -15.78 1.80
CA GLY A 449 17.39 -16.08 1.36
C GLY A 449 17.46 -17.01 0.16
N ASP A 450 16.46 -17.89 -0.02
CA ASP A 450 16.39 -18.84 -1.14
C ASP A 450 15.08 -18.71 -1.92
N LEU A 451 15.13 -18.06 -3.09
CA LEU A 451 14.01 -17.98 -4.04
C LEU A 451 14.25 -18.87 -5.28
N SER A 452 15.10 -19.89 -5.18
CA SER A 452 15.33 -20.85 -6.27
C SER A 452 14.08 -21.72 -6.55
N ALA A 453 13.18 -21.81 -5.58
CA ALA A 453 11.84 -22.37 -5.70
C ALA A 453 10.79 -21.32 -5.27
N PRO A 454 9.51 -21.48 -5.68
CA PRO A 454 8.44 -20.64 -5.18
C PRO A 454 8.39 -20.66 -3.65
N PRO A 455 8.50 -19.50 -2.98
CA PRO A 455 8.50 -19.43 -1.52
C PRO A 455 7.18 -19.92 -0.93
N VAL A 456 7.27 -20.60 0.20
CA VAL A 456 6.13 -21.02 1.01
C VAL A 456 6.29 -20.50 2.43
N ALA A 457 5.18 -20.21 3.11
CA ALA A 457 5.23 -19.79 4.50
C ALA A 457 5.85 -20.90 5.35
N ILE A 458 6.86 -20.53 6.13
CA ILE A 458 7.52 -21.40 7.10
C ILE A 458 6.59 -21.66 8.29
N ASP A 459 5.96 -20.58 8.76
CA ASP A 459 5.08 -20.58 9.91
C ASP A 459 4.12 -19.38 9.84
N SER A 460 3.07 -19.42 10.65
CA SER A 460 2.14 -18.31 10.83
C SER A 460 1.73 -18.18 12.30
N ALA A 461 1.35 -16.96 12.70
CA ALA A 461 0.78 -16.71 14.01
C ALA A 461 -0.49 -15.88 13.90
N THR A 462 -1.57 -16.36 14.54
CA THR A 462 -2.80 -15.57 14.69
C THR A 462 -2.54 -14.38 15.62
N ILE A 463 -2.83 -13.18 15.10
CA ILE A 463 -2.56 -11.93 15.81
C ILE A 463 -3.63 -11.61 16.84
N PRO A 464 -4.93 -11.46 16.48
CA PRO A 464 -5.94 -11.13 17.47
C PRO A 464 -6.17 -12.26 18.47
N SER A 465 -6.56 -11.92 19.69
CA SER A 465 -6.97 -12.88 20.72
C SER A 465 -8.34 -13.50 20.45
N ALA A 466 -9.22 -12.77 19.76
CA ALA A 466 -10.54 -13.20 19.29
C ALA A 466 -10.92 -12.43 18.02
N GLU A 467 -11.72 -13.03 17.13
CA GLU A 467 -12.22 -12.33 15.95
C GLU A 467 -13.31 -11.31 16.35
N PRO A 468 -13.09 -10.00 16.09
CA PRO A 468 -14.06 -8.95 16.44
C PRO A 468 -15.25 -8.88 15.47
N LEU A 469 -15.11 -9.33 14.22
CA LEU A 469 -16.16 -9.27 13.22
C LEU A 469 -16.99 -10.56 13.17
N SER A 470 -18.23 -10.47 12.70
CA SER A 470 -18.94 -11.69 12.31
C SER A 470 -18.25 -12.33 11.11
N ALA A 471 -18.37 -13.65 10.95
CA ALA A 471 -17.75 -14.35 9.81
C ALA A 471 -18.20 -13.79 8.45
N GLU A 472 -19.46 -13.35 8.35
CA GLU A 472 -20.03 -12.74 7.14
C GLU A 472 -19.41 -11.37 6.85
N VAL A 473 -19.30 -10.49 7.86
CA VAL A 473 -18.69 -9.16 7.70
C VAL A 473 -17.19 -9.27 7.39
N LEU A 474 -16.47 -10.18 8.05
CA LEU A 474 -15.06 -10.44 7.74
C LEU A 474 -14.88 -10.90 6.30
N TRP A 475 -15.72 -11.84 5.84
CA TRP A 475 -15.64 -12.34 4.47
C TRP A 475 -15.96 -11.24 3.45
N GLY A 476 -16.98 -10.42 3.71
CA GLY A 476 -17.28 -9.24 2.90
C GLY A 476 -16.13 -8.26 2.82
N LYS A 477 -15.49 -7.96 3.97
CA LYS A 477 -14.32 -7.07 4.06
C LYS A 477 -13.12 -7.63 3.29
N GLN A 478 -12.91 -8.95 3.33
CA GLN A 478 -11.89 -9.65 2.54
C GLN A 478 -12.16 -9.51 1.04
N LEU A 479 -13.37 -9.82 0.57
CA LEU A 479 -13.76 -9.68 -0.85
C LEU A 479 -13.62 -8.22 -1.32
N PHE A 480 -14.04 -7.26 -0.51
CA PHE A 480 -13.95 -5.83 -0.82
C PHE A 480 -12.51 -5.34 -1.05
N ASN A 481 -11.53 -5.96 -0.40
CA ASN A 481 -10.11 -5.61 -0.53
C ASN A 481 -9.36 -6.50 -1.53
N ASP A 482 -10.02 -7.47 -2.16
CA ASP A 482 -9.35 -8.51 -2.92
C ASP A 482 -9.46 -8.31 -4.43
N SER A 483 -8.30 -8.26 -5.09
CA SER A 483 -8.19 -8.32 -6.55
C SER A 483 -7.60 -9.65 -7.04
N PHE A 484 -7.19 -10.54 -6.13
CA PHE A 484 -6.62 -11.85 -6.50
C PHE A 484 -7.70 -12.84 -6.99
N ASP A 485 -8.93 -12.77 -6.47
CA ASP A 485 -10.04 -13.62 -6.93
C ASP A 485 -10.50 -13.22 -8.34
N THR A 486 -10.34 -14.14 -9.30
CA THR A 486 -10.71 -13.94 -10.71
C THR A 486 -12.21 -13.72 -10.94
N ARG A 487 -13.04 -14.02 -9.94
CA ARG A 487 -14.46 -13.65 -9.95
C ARG A 487 -14.66 -12.16 -9.80
N ILE A 488 -13.78 -11.49 -9.04
CA ILE A 488 -13.83 -10.05 -8.77
C ILE A 488 -13.08 -9.28 -9.85
N ALA A 489 -11.82 -9.66 -10.12
CA ALA A 489 -10.95 -8.93 -11.04
C ALA A 489 -10.19 -9.89 -11.96
N LYS A 490 -10.14 -9.56 -13.24
CA LYS A 490 -9.55 -10.46 -14.25
C LYS A 490 -8.08 -10.80 -14.01
N ASP A 491 -7.27 -9.77 -13.75
CA ASP A 491 -5.81 -9.84 -13.76
C ASP A 491 -5.20 -9.13 -12.52
N GLY A 492 -5.85 -9.14 -11.35
CA GLY A 492 -5.20 -8.63 -10.11
C GLY A 492 -5.15 -7.11 -9.91
N TYR A 493 -5.69 -6.30 -10.83
CA TYR A 493 -5.56 -4.84 -10.81
C TYR A 493 -6.52 -4.08 -9.89
N ILE A 494 -7.80 -4.43 -9.85
CA ILE A 494 -8.82 -3.58 -9.23
C ILE A 494 -9.55 -4.34 -8.13
N ALA A 495 -9.70 -3.70 -6.98
CA ALA A 495 -10.60 -4.10 -5.90
C ALA A 495 -11.45 -2.89 -5.50
N CYS A 496 -12.58 -3.10 -4.83
CA CYS A 496 -13.43 -2.00 -4.34
C CYS A 496 -12.62 -1.03 -3.46
N ALA A 497 -11.74 -1.57 -2.60
CA ALA A 497 -10.85 -0.81 -1.74
C ALA A 497 -9.81 0.06 -2.47
N HIS A 498 -9.59 -0.11 -3.78
CA HIS A 498 -8.68 0.75 -4.54
C HIS A 498 -9.28 2.13 -4.83
N CYS A 499 -10.61 2.27 -4.85
CA CYS A 499 -11.26 3.59 -4.85
C CYS A 499 -11.88 3.90 -3.48
N HIS A 500 -12.18 2.89 -2.68
CA HIS A 500 -12.86 3.03 -1.39
C HIS A 500 -12.02 2.53 -0.21
N LEU A 501 -10.76 2.95 -0.09
CA LEU A 501 -9.83 2.39 0.88
C LEU A 501 -10.33 2.63 2.32
N GLU A 502 -10.44 1.56 3.11
CA GLU A 502 -11.02 1.59 4.47
C GLU A 502 -12.49 2.09 4.51
N GLY A 503 -13.18 2.07 3.36
CA GLY A 503 -14.54 2.60 3.19
C GLY A 503 -14.59 4.10 2.91
N ALA A 504 -13.48 4.83 3.02
CA ALA A 504 -13.41 6.26 2.66
C ALA A 504 -13.39 6.44 1.14
N ASP A 505 -13.57 7.67 0.63
CA ASP A 505 -13.31 7.99 -0.77
C ASP A 505 -11.81 8.14 -1.08
N ASP A 506 -11.44 8.04 -2.35
CA ASP A 506 -10.06 8.23 -2.83
C ASP A 506 -9.67 9.69 -3.09
N GLY A 507 -10.57 10.65 -2.87
CA GLY A 507 -10.36 12.06 -3.17
C GLY A 507 -10.38 12.43 -4.65
N HIS A 508 -10.77 11.51 -5.54
CA HIS A 508 -10.74 11.73 -6.99
C HIS A 508 -12.11 11.82 -7.64
N THR A 509 -12.13 12.50 -8.79
CA THR A 509 -13.21 12.46 -9.75
C THR A 509 -12.79 11.65 -10.96
N TRP A 510 -13.57 10.61 -11.24
CA TRP A 510 -13.35 9.69 -12.36
C TRP A 510 -14.26 10.05 -13.53
N ASP A 511 -13.76 9.91 -14.75
CA ASP A 511 -14.57 10.01 -15.95
C ASP A 511 -15.10 8.63 -16.34
N PHE A 512 -16.39 8.39 -16.10
CA PHE A 512 -17.07 7.16 -16.47
C PHE A 512 -17.94 7.29 -17.73
N THR A 513 -17.62 8.26 -18.60
CA THR A 513 -18.32 8.50 -19.89
C THR A 513 -18.49 7.21 -20.70
N SER A 514 -17.44 6.40 -20.83
CA SER A 514 -17.49 5.15 -21.58
C SER A 514 -18.39 4.07 -20.96
N ARG A 515 -18.83 4.27 -19.71
CA ARG A 515 -19.74 3.38 -18.96
C ARG A 515 -21.17 3.92 -18.94
N GLY A 516 -21.45 5.03 -19.63
CA GLY A 516 -22.75 5.70 -19.68
C GLY A 516 -23.05 6.59 -18.47
N GLU A 517 -22.14 6.63 -17.50
CA GLU A 517 -22.10 7.63 -16.43
C GLU A 517 -21.20 8.80 -16.87
N GLY A 518 -21.10 9.89 -16.11
CA GLY A 518 -20.24 11.03 -16.45
C GLY A 518 -19.03 11.14 -15.52
N LEU A 519 -18.57 12.37 -15.31
CA LEU A 519 -17.68 12.69 -14.21
C LEU A 519 -18.35 12.34 -12.87
N ARG A 520 -17.68 11.53 -12.06
CA ARG A 520 -18.15 11.08 -10.75
C ARG A 520 -17.05 11.23 -9.70
N ASN A 521 -17.31 12.08 -8.72
CA ASN A 521 -16.53 12.11 -7.49
C ASN A 521 -16.77 10.83 -6.71
N THR A 522 -15.72 10.19 -6.21
CA THR A 522 -15.90 8.97 -5.40
C THR A 522 -16.67 9.28 -4.13
N ILE A 523 -17.63 8.42 -3.78
CA ILE A 523 -18.47 8.60 -2.59
C ILE A 523 -17.82 7.86 -1.40
N SER A 524 -17.65 8.54 -0.26
CA SER A 524 -17.30 7.85 0.99
C SER A 524 -18.44 6.95 1.44
N LEU A 525 -18.13 5.68 1.75
CA LEU A 525 -19.09 4.69 2.24
C LEU A 525 -19.29 4.79 3.76
N ILE A 526 -18.36 5.45 4.47
CA ILE A 526 -18.37 5.63 5.92
C ILE A 526 -19.62 6.43 6.35
N GLY A 527 -20.40 5.85 7.25
CA GLY A 527 -21.63 6.43 7.78
C GLY A 527 -22.85 6.29 6.86
N ARG A 528 -22.77 5.54 5.75
CA ARG A 528 -23.88 5.37 4.80
C ARG A 528 -24.59 4.02 4.91
N GLY A 529 -23.96 3.00 5.46
CA GLY A 529 -24.59 1.69 5.71
C GLY A 529 -25.15 0.97 4.46
N GLY A 530 -24.75 1.36 3.25
CA GLY A 530 -25.27 0.79 2.01
C GLY A 530 -26.77 1.06 1.77
N GLU A 531 -27.34 2.10 2.38
CA GLU A 531 -28.74 2.47 2.19
C GLU A 531 -28.98 3.00 0.76
N ALA A 532 -30.00 2.45 0.09
CA ALA A 532 -30.37 2.83 -1.26
C ALA A 532 -31.30 4.06 -1.29
N PRO A 533 -31.32 4.85 -2.38
CA PRO A 533 -30.62 4.65 -3.66
C PRO A 533 -29.08 4.79 -3.57
N LEU A 534 -28.37 3.95 -4.33
CA LEU A 534 -26.90 3.99 -4.41
C LEU A 534 -26.42 4.71 -5.68
N HIS A 535 -25.17 5.18 -5.66
CA HIS A 535 -24.56 6.12 -6.59
C HIS A 535 -25.21 7.51 -6.66
N TRP A 536 -24.47 8.49 -7.19
CA TRP A 536 -24.97 9.85 -7.40
C TRP A 536 -26.24 9.91 -8.28
N SER A 537 -26.37 8.98 -9.23
CA SER A 537 -27.50 8.91 -10.16
C SER A 537 -28.69 8.08 -9.61
N GLY A 538 -28.56 7.45 -8.44
CA GLY A 538 -29.58 6.57 -7.87
C GLY A 538 -29.95 5.42 -8.81
N ASN A 539 -28.94 4.77 -9.40
CA ASN A 539 -29.11 3.76 -10.44
C ASN A 539 -29.12 2.32 -9.90
N PHE A 540 -28.77 2.13 -8.62
CA PHE A 540 -28.72 0.84 -7.91
C PHE A 540 -29.65 0.89 -6.69
N ASP A 541 -30.32 -0.23 -6.39
CA ASP A 541 -31.23 -0.35 -5.23
C ASP A 541 -30.74 -1.33 -4.15
N GLU A 542 -29.63 -2.04 -4.40
CA GLU A 542 -28.96 -2.89 -3.41
C GLU A 542 -27.43 -2.92 -3.64
N VAL A 543 -26.64 -3.20 -2.60
CA VAL A 543 -25.17 -3.31 -2.74
C VAL A 543 -24.78 -4.48 -3.65
N GLN A 544 -25.61 -5.51 -3.72
CA GLN A 544 -25.41 -6.66 -4.59
C GLN A 544 -25.43 -6.30 -6.08
N ASP A 545 -25.95 -5.13 -6.47
CA ASP A 545 -25.88 -4.63 -7.85
C ASP A 545 -24.44 -4.36 -8.32
N PHE A 546 -23.47 -4.20 -7.42
CA PHE A 546 -22.05 -4.10 -7.78
C PHE A 546 -21.49 -5.36 -8.47
N GLU A 547 -22.24 -6.46 -8.53
CA GLU A 547 -22.00 -7.57 -9.46
C GLU A 547 -21.80 -7.08 -10.92
N HIS A 548 -22.45 -5.97 -11.30
CA HIS A 548 -22.27 -5.33 -12.58
C HIS A 548 -20.87 -4.76 -12.80
N ASP A 549 -20.32 -4.06 -11.80
CA ASP A 549 -18.97 -3.49 -11.89
C ASP A 549 -17.90 -4.57 -11.83
N ILE A 550 -18.14 -5.62 -11.03
CA ILE A 550 -17.29 -6.82 -10.95
C ILE A 550 -17.16 -7.47 -12.34
N ARG A 551 -18.28 -7.76 -13.00
CA ARG A 551 -18.28 -8.39 -14.33
C ARG A 551 -17.82 -7.45 -15.44
N GLY A 552 -18.18 -6.18 -15.35
CA GLY A 552 -17.93 -5.16 -16.36
C GLY A 552 -16.56 -4.50 -16.19
N ALA A 553 -16.50 -3.51 -15.30
CA ALA A 553 -15.34 -2.64 -15.14
C ALA A 553 -14.08 -3.37 -14.64
N PHE A 554 -14.23 -4.36 -13.77
CA PHE A 554 -13.10 -5.12 -13.21
C PHE A 554 -12.75 -6.34 -14.09
N GLY A 555 -13.65 -6.72 -15.00
CA GLY A 555 -13.48 -7.84 -15.93
C GLY A 555 -13.54 -9.23 -15.28
N GLY A 556 -14.00 -9.32 -14.03
CA GLY A 556 -14.15 -10.57 -13.31
C GLY A 556 -15.28 -11.45 -13.86
N THR A 557 -15.32 -12.72 -13.44
CA THR A 557 -16.39 -13.64 -13.87
C THR A 557 -17.71 -13.47 -13.11
N GLY A 558 -17.74 -12.67 -12.03
CA GLY A 558 -18.91 -12.48 -11.16
C GLY A 558 -18.91 -13.35 -9.91
N LEU A 559 -19.48 -12.82 -8.82
CA LEU A 559 -19.69 -13.51 -7.55
C LEU A 559 -21.02 -14.27 -7.51
N MET A 560 -21.91 -14.03 -8.47
CA MET A 560 -23.12 -14.82 -8.71
C MET A 560 -22.88 -15.85 -9.83
N GLU A 561 -23.63 -16.96 -9.84
CA GLU A 561 -23.62 -17.87 -10.98
C GLU A 561 -24.35 -17.25 -12.18
N ASP A 562 -23.85 -17.46 -13.40
CA ASP A 562 -24.44 -16.88 -14.63
C ASP A 562 -25.92 -17.24 -14.80
N ALA A 563 -26.31 -18.46 -14.41
CA ALA A 563 -27.70 -18.90 -14.51
C ALA A 563 -28.66 -18.11 -13.61
N ASP A 564 -28.18 -17.69 -12.44
CA ASP A 564 -28.96 -16.87 -11.50
C ASP A 564 -28.93 -15.41 -11.92
N PHE A 565 -27.79 -14.90 -12.38
CA PHE A 565 -27.67 -13.53 -12.90
C PHE A 565 -28.60 -13.28 -14.10
N GLU A 566 -28.70 -14.24 -15.02
CA GLU A 566 -29.56 -14.15 -16.21
C GLU A 566 -31.03 -14.56 -15.96
N ALA A 567 -31.39 -14.93 -14.72
CA ALA A 567 -32.75 -15.35 -14.42
C ALA A 567 -33.68 -14.13 -14.18
N GLY A 568 -34.71 -14.00 -15.00
CA GLY A 568 -35.70 -12.93 -14.88
C GLY A 568 -35.15 -11.61 -15.39
N THR A 569 -35.22 -10.56 -14.56
CA THR A 569 -34.60 -9.26 -14.84
C THR A 569 -33.40 -8.97 -13.93
N ARG A 570 -32.84 -9.99 -13.25
CA ARG A 570 -31.76 -9.80 -12.26
C ARG A 570 -30.47 -9.22 -12.85
N SER A 571 -30.23 -9.39 -14.14
CA SER A 571 -29.14 -8.74 -14.87
C SER A 571 -29.40 -7.25 -15.16
N GLU A 572 -30.46 -6.67 -14.60
CA GLU A 572 -30.70 -5.23 -14.55
C GLU A 572 -30.42 -4.72 -13.11
N THR A 573 -29.87 -3.52 -12.97
CA THR A 573 -29.47 -2.93 -11.66
C THR A 573 -30.64 -2.43 -10.81
N LEU A 574 -31.87 -2.50 -11.34
CA LEU A 574 -33.11 -2.17 -10.64
C LEU A 574 -34.17 -3.25 -10.91
N GLY A 575 -33.70 -4.47 -11.20
CA GLY A 575 -34.50 -5.61 -11.64
C GLY A 575 -34.92 -6.51 -10.49
N ASP A 576 -35.01 -7.82 -10.76
CA ASP A 576 -35.24 -8.81 -9.70
C ASP A 576 -34.07 -8.77 -8.70
N PRO A 577 -34.33 -8.85 -7.37
CA PRO A 577 -33.27 -8.77 -6.36
C PRO A 577 -32.20 -9.86 -6.49
N LYS A 578 -30.96 -9.45 -6.21
CA LYS A 578 -29.74 -10.26 -6.06
C LYS A 578 -29.50 -10.62 -4.59
N ALA A 579 -30.00 -9.83 -3.64
CA ALA A 579 -29.94 -10.15 -2.22
C ALA A 579 -30.52 -11.54 -1.90
N GLY A 580 -29.79 -12.34 -1.13
CA GLY A 580 -30.19 -13.69 -0.74
C GLY A 580 -29.99 -14.76 -1.81
N VAL A 581 -29.39 -14.43 -2.96
CA VAL A 581 -29.11 -15.37 -4.06
C VAL A 581 -27.66 -15.84 -4.04
N SER A 582 -26.72 -14.97 -3.68
CA SER A 582 -25.29 -15.26 -3.66
C SER A 582 -24.67 -14.87 -2.31
N ASP A 583 -24.25 -15.88 -1.55
CA ASP A 583 -23.57 -15.72 -0.27
C ASP A 583 -22.38 -14.71 -0.31
N PRO A 584 -21.47 -14.72 -1.31
CA PRO A 584 -20.39 -13.73 -1.36
C PRO A 584 -20.88 -12.29 -1.64
N LEU A 585 -21.95 -12.10 -2.41
CA LEU A 585 -22.54 -10.76 -2.61
C LEU A 585 -23.23 -10.28 -1.33
N ASP A 586 -23.91 -11.16 -0.61
CA ASP A 586 -24.53 -10.84 0.68
C ASP A 586 -23.47 -10.52 1.75
N ALA A 587 -22.33 -11.23 1.75
CA ALA A 587 -21.20 -10.90 2.61
C ALA A 587 -20.63 -9.51 2.29
N LEU A 588 -20.45 -9.17 1.00
CA LEU A 588 -20.01 -7.84 0.57
C LEU A 588 -20.98 -6.75 1.04
N ALA A 589 -22.30 -6.99 0.87
CA ALA A 589 -23.34 -6.09 1.36
C ALA A 589 -23.29 -5.94 2.89
N ALA A 590 -23.12 -7.03 3.64
CA ALA A 590 -23.00 -7.00 5.09
C ALA A 590 -21.81 -6.16 5.57
N TYR A 591 -20.66 -6.22 4.87
CA TYR A 591 -19.52 -5.35 5.15
C TYR A 591 -19.84 -3.89 4.87
N VAL A 592 -20.36 -3.54 3.68
CA VAL A 592 -20.72 -2.16 3.36
C VAL A 592 -21.76 -1.60 4.34
N SER A 593 -22.74 -2.42 4.75
CA SER A 593 -23.73 -2.04 5.75
C SER A 593 -23.18 -1.87 7.16
N SER A 594 -22.03 -2.46 7.48
CA SER A 594 -21.35 -2.24 8.77
C SER A 594 -20.64 -0.88 8.85
N LEU A 595 -20.48 -0.17 7.74
CA LEU A 595 -19.89 1.18 7.69
C LEU A 595 -20.94 2.25 8.04
N ASP A 596 -21.64 2.10 9.16
CA ASP A 596 -22.76 2.96 9.58
C ASP A 596 -22.36 4.07 10.56
N GLN A 597 -21.09 4.10 11.00
CA GLN A 597 -20.57 5.12 11.91
C GLN A 597 -19.94 6.28 11.15
N HIS A 598 -20.34 7.52 11.47
CA HIS A 598 -19.74 8.72 10.89
C HIS A 598 -18.38 9.06 11.54
N PRO A 599 -17.45 9.66 10.78
CA PRO A 599 -16.14 10.01 11.32
C PRO A 599 -16.23 11.25 12.21
N ILE A 600 -15.65 11.16 13.42
CA ILE A 600 -15.61 12.26 14.40
C ILE A 600 -14.96 13.50 13.80
N SER A 601 -15.64 14.65 13.88
CA SER A 601 -15.13 15.89 13.32
C SER A 601 -14.04 16.53 14.20
N PRO A 602 -12.88 16.93 13.62
CA PRO A 602 -11.89 17.75 14.31
C PRO A 602 -12.33 19.22 14.46
N HIS A 603 -13.45 19.63 13.85
CA HIS A 603 -13.96 21.01 13.85
C HIS A 603 -14.95 21.30 14.99
N ARG A 604 -15.15 20.32 15.89
CA ARG A 604 -15.92 20.50 17.14
C ARG A 604 -15.04 21.00 18.28
N ALA A 605 -15.69 21.52 19.32
CA ALA A 605 -15.00 21.84 20.57
C ALA A 605 -14.41 20.55 21.21
N PRO A 606 -13.39 20.67 22.10
CA PRO A 606 -12.77 19.50 22.73
C PRO A 606 -13.73 18.58 23.50
N ASP A 607 -14.85 19.12 24.00
CA ASP A 607 -15.91 18.37 24.68
C ASP A 607 -16.92 17.72 23.72
N GLY A 608 -16.76 17.90 22.41
CA GLY A 608 -17.65 17.41 21.36
C GLY A 608 -18.81 18.36 21.02
N GLY A 609 -18.95 19.49 21.71
CA GLY A 609 -19.95 20.51 21.37
C GLY A 609 -19.66 21.26 20.08
N LEU A 610 -20.66 21.96 19.55
CA LEU A 610 -20.46 22.94 18.49
C LEU A 610 -19.60 24.10 19.01
N THR A 611 -18.76 24.65 18.13
CA THR A 611 -18.07 25.91 18.43
C THR A 611 -19.05 27.09 18.35
N PRO A 612 -18.76 28.25 18.97
CA PRO A 612 -19.64 29.43 18.87
C PRO A 612 -19.91 29.91 17.43
N GLU A 613 -18.96 29.71 16.52
CA GLU A 613 -19.14 29.97 15.08
C GLU A 613 -20.08 28.94 14.45
N ALA A 614 -19.90 27.64 14.74
CA ALA A 614 -20.77 26.58 14.23
C ALA A 614 -22.21 26.68 14.76
N GLU A 615 -22.42 27.15 16.00
CA GLU A 615 -23.75 27.45 16.53
C GLU A 615 -24.47 28.54 15.70
N GLN A 616 -23.74 29.56 15.24
CA GLN A 616 -24.30 30.58 14.34
C GLN A 616 -24.59 30.01 12.95
N GLY A 617 -23.71 29.16 12.44
CA GLY A 617 -23.90 28.44 11.18
C GLY A 617 -25.14 27.57 11.17
N LYS A 618 -25.41 26.87 12.28
CA LYS A 618 -26.63 26.05 12.46
C LYS A 618 -27.89 26.90 12.30
N LEU A 619 -27.94 28.09 12.90
CA LEU A 619 -29.09 29.00 12.76
C LEU A 619 -29.30 29.47 11.32
N LEU A 620 -28.21 29.67 10.55
CA LEU A 620 -28.30 29.99 9.13
C LEU A 620 -28.80 28.79 8.33
N PHE A 621 -28.22 27.61 8.54
CA PHE A 621 -28.60 26.37 7.86
C PHE A 621 -30.09 26.03 8.06
N GLU A 622 -30.59 26.16 9.28
CA GLU A 622 -31.99 25.89 9.63
C GLU A 622 -32.96 27.01 9.20
N SER A 623 -32.44 28.12 8.67
CA SER A 623 -33.26 29.24 8.21
C SER A 623 -34.06 28.87 6.97
N PRO A 624 -35.40 29.03 6.98
CA PRO A 624 -36.22 28.86 5.78
C PRO A 624 -35.84 29.81 4.64
N ALA A 625 -35.13 30.91 4.93
CA ALA A 625 -34.66 31.85 3.92
C ALA A 625 -33.52 31.27 3.06
N LEU A 626 -32.65 30.45 3.65
CA LEU A 626 -31.55 29.79 2.93
C LEU A 626 -32.01 28.47 2.30
N GLY A 627 -32.96 27.78 2.93
CA GLY A 627 -33.64 26.63 2.33
C GLY A 627 -32.84 25.33 2.34
N CYS A 628 -31.71 25.25 3.06
CA CYS A 628 -30.87 24.04 3.13
C CYS A 628 -31.66 22.81 3.60
N THR A 629 -32.53 23.00 4.61
CA THR A 629 -33.37 21.93 5.19
C THR A 629 -34.54 21.49 4.30
N THR A 630 -34.64 21.98 3.07
CA THR A 630 -35.63 21.47 2.11
C THR A 630 -35.25 20.09 1.57
N CYS A 631 -33.94 19.83 1.46
CA CYS A 631 -33.37 18.55 1.02
C CYS A 631 -32.47 17.92 2.10
N HIS A 632 -31.75 18.73 2.88
CA HIS A 632 -30.88 18.25 3.96
C HIS A 632 -31.59 18.30 5.32
N LEU A 633 -32.46 17.34 5.56
CA LEU A 633 -33.27 17.25 6.77
C LEU A 633 -33.21 15.87 7.43
N GLY A 634 -33.76 15.80 8.65
CA GLY A 634 -33.84 14.55 9.40
C GLY A 634 -32.48 14.09 9.95
N PRO A 635 -32.42 12.88 10.53
CA PRO A 635 -31.22 12.38 11.21
C PRO A 635 -29.99 12.27 10.31
N GLN A 636 -30.19 11.93 9.03
CA GLN A 636 -29.11 11.80 8.04
C GLN A 636 -28.76 13.11 7.34
N LEU A 637 -29.49 14.21 7.61
CA LEU A 637 -29.37 15.46 6.86
C LEU A 637 -29.41 15.25 5.34
N ALA A 638 -30.29 14.35 4.91
CA ALA A 638 -30.52 13.96 3.54
C ALA A 638 -31.92 13.39 3.41
N ASP A 639 -32.53 13.57 2.24
CA ASP A 639 -33.86 13.05 1.95
C ASP A 639 -33.86 11.96 0.87
N SER A 640 -32.67 11.40 0.60
CA SER A 640 -32.40 10.26 -0.27
C SER A 640 -33.42 9.13 -0.07
N ARG A 641 -34.13 8.78 -1.16
CA ARG A 641 -35.15 7.73 -1.19
C ARG A 641 -35.63 7.46 -2.62
N PHE A 642 -36.28 6.31 -2.81
CA PHE A 642 -37.15 6.08 -3.96
C PHE A 642 -38.57 6.64 -3.71
N ILE A 643 -39.11 7.41 -4.67
CA ILE A 643 -40.48 7.96 -4.61
C ILE A 643 -41.52 7.05 -5.24
N GLU A 644 -41.10 6.22 -6.18
CA GLU A 644 -41.81 5.07 -6.74
C GLU A 644 -40.78 3.93 -6.86
N PRO A 645 -41.20 2.65 -6.99
CA PRO A 645 -40.26 1.57 -7.24
C PRO A 645 -39.31 1.95 -8.40
N THR A 646 -38.00 1.86 -8.17
CA THR A 646 -36.92 2.17 -9.13
C THR A 646 -36.80 3.64 -9.59
N VAL A 647 -37.62 4.55 -9.05
CA VAL A 647 -37.59 6.00 -9.34
C VAL A 647 -37.02 6.77 -8.14
N PRO A 648 -35.73 7.16 -8.16
CA PRO A 648 -35.11 7.91 -7.07
C PRO A 648 -35.63 9.36 -7.02
N LEU A 649 -35.62 9.95 -5.83
CA LEU A 649 -35.73 11.39 -5.67
C LEU A 649 -34.41 12.04 -6.06
N LEU A 650 -34.42 12.89 -7.09
CA LEU A 650 -33.22 13.55 -7.59
C LEU A 650 -33.46 15.06 -7.71
N TYR A 651 -32.41 15.84 -7.43
CA TYR A 651 -32.43 17.29 -7.52
C TYR A 651 -31.39 17.81 -8.52
N ASP A 652 -31.79 18.73 -9.40
CA ASP A 652 -30.85 19.53 -10.18
C ASP A 652 -30.63 20.87 -9.46
N VAL A 653 -29.47 20.99 -8.83
CA VAL A 653 -29.04 22.21 -8.14
C VAL A 653 -28.23 23.13 -9.06
N GLY A 654 -28.34 22.95 -10.38
CA GLY A 654 -27.68 23.74 -11.41
C GLY A 654 -26.22 23.34 -11.69
N THR A 655 -25.74 22.26 -11.06
CA THR A 655 -24.38 21.74 -11.23
C THR A 655 -24.26 20.72 -12.35
N LEU A 656 -25.38 20.28 -12.94
CA LEU A 656 -25.35 19.34 -14.06
C LEU A 656 -24.77 20.00 -15.32
N THR A 657 -23.81 19.31 -15.95
CA THR A 657 -23.21 19.70 -17.24
C THR A 657 -23.33 18.55 -18.23
N PRO A 658 -23.01 18.73 -19.52
CA PRO A 658 -22.92 17.61 -20.46
C PRO A 658 -21.94 16.52 -20.00
N ALA A 659 -20.89 16.87 -19.25
CA ALA A 659 -19.94 15.92 -18.69
C ALA A 659 -20.50 15.14 -17.50
N SER A 660 -21.66 15.52 -16.94
CA SER A 660 -22.35 14.74 -15.90
C SER A 660 -22.93 13.42 -16.44
N GLY A 661 -22.93 13.19 -17.75
CA GLY A 661 -23.32 11.91 -18.35
C GLY A 661 -24.82 11.60 -18.24
N GLY A 662 -25.15 10.31 -18.28
CA GLY A 662 -26.52 9.81 -18.26
C GLY A 662 -26.86 9.03 -16.98
N ARG A 663 -28.05 8.43 -17.01
CA ARG A 663 -28.53 7.44 -16.03
C ARG A 663 -29.20 6.30 -16.77
N LEU A 664 -28.67 5.08 -16.65
CA LEU A 664 -29.25 3.87 -17.26
C LEU A 664 -29.54 4.02 -18.77
N GLY A 665 -28.60 4.62 -19.51
CA GLY A 665 -28.74 4.89 -20.96
C GLY A 665 -29.70 6.03 -21.32
N GLY A 666 -30.32 6.68 -20.33
CA GLY A 666 -31.19 7.84 -20.48
C GLY A 666 -30.56 9.14 -19.95
N PRO A 667 -31.30 10.26 -20.05
CA PRO A 667 -30.88 11.54 -19.49
C PRO A 667 -30.80 11.52 -17.96
N LEU A 668 -29.81 12.22 -17.40
CA LEU A 668 -29.69 12.52 -15.98
C LEU A 668 -30.45 13.82 -15.66
N TRP A 669 -31.45 13.75 -14.78
CA TRP A 669 -32.32 14.89 -14.46
C TRP A 669 -32.03 15.55 -13.10
N GLY A 670 -31.10 14.97 -12.33
CA GLY A 670 -30.74 15.43 -10.99
C GLY A 670 -29.79 14.43 -10.33
N ILE A 671 -29.40 14.73 -9.10
CA ILE A 671 -28.50 13.94 -8.25
C ILE A 671 -29.23 13.58 -6.95
N ASP A 672 -28.93 12.41 -6.40
CA ASP A 672 -29.43 12.00 -5.08
C ASP A 672 -28.82 12.86 -3.97
N THR A 673 -29.61 13.22 -2.96
CA THR A 673 -29.17 14.11 -1.87
C THR A 673 -28.21 13.35 -0.93
N PRO A 674 -26.91 13.68 -0.88
CA PRO A 674 -25.98 12.99 0.02
C PRO A 674 -26.21 13.43 1.48
N THR A 675 -25.88 12.53 2.43
CA THR A 675 -25.72 12.90 3.85
C THR A 675 -24.65 13.98 4.00
N LEU A 676 -24.88 14.91 4.94
CA LEU A 676 -23.91 15.95 5.30
C LEU A 676 -22.99 15.53 6.45
N HIS A 677 -23.25 14.40 7.12
CA HIS A 677 -22.38 13.94 8.19
C HIS A 677 -21.07 13.38 7.64
N GLY A 678 -19.96 13.72 8.29
CA GLY A 678 -18.61 13.33 7.89
C GLY A 678 -18.04 14.14 6.72
N LEU A 679 -18.75 15.16 6.25
CA LEU A 679 -18.41 15.94 5.06
C LEU A 679 -17.08 16.72 5.20
N TRP A 680 -16.56 16.89 6.41
CA TRP A 680 -15.22 17.42 6.65
C TRP A 680 -14.09 16.57 6.03
N ALA A 681 -14.33 15.28 5.76
CA ALA A 681 -13.31 14.34 5.30
C ALA A 681 -13.39 13.97 3.80
N THR A 682 -14.35 14.54 3.06
CA THR A 682 -14.77 14.05 1.73
C THR A 682 -14.64 15.09 0.62
N ALA A 683 -13.74 16.07 0.76
CA ALA A 683 -13.42 16.98 -0.33
C ALA A 683 -12.67 16.22 -1.45
N PRO A 684 -12.86 16.57 -2.73
CA PRO A 684 -13.70 17.65 -3.23
C PRO A 684 -15.21 17.31 -3.20
N TYR A 685 -16.05 18.33 -3.36
CA TYR A 685 -17.50 18.23 -3.22
C TYR A 685 -18.25 18.26 -4.56
N LEU A 686 -19.54 17.89 -4.49
CA LEU A 686 -20.49 17.69 -5.59
C LEU A 686 -20.26 16.37 -6.36
N HIS A 687 -21.24 16.00 -7.19
CA HIS A 687 -21.22 14.74 -7.93
C HIS A 687 -20.05 14.62 -8.90
N ASP A 688 -19.47 15.73 -9.34
CA ASP A 688 -18.37 15.82 -10.29
C ASP A 688 -17.08 16.39 -9.69
N GLY A 689 -17.02 16.52 -8.35
CA GLY A 689 -15.85 17.03 -7.63
C GLY A 689 -15.46 18.46 -8.00
N SER A 690 -16.35 19.22 -8.64
CA SER A 690 -16.01 20.52 -9.21
C SER A 690 -15.89 21.63 -8.17
N ALA A 691 -16.23 21.37 -6.90
CA ALA A 691 -16.05 22.28 -5.77
C ALA A 691 -14.90 21.80 -4.86
N PRO A 692 -13.74 22.47 -4.83
CA PRO A 692 -12.61 22.03 -4.02
C PRO A 692 -12.83 22.21 -2.51
N ASP A 693 -13.73 23.11 -2.11
CA ASP A 693 -14.07 23.41 -0.73
C ASP A 693 -15.56 23.79 -0.58
N LEU A 694 -16.04 23.89 0.66
CA LEU A 694 -17.44 24.26 0.94
C LEU A 694 -17.74 25.72 0.61
N TYR A 695 -16.75 26.59 0.59
CA TYR A 695 -16.96 27.97 0.18
C TYR A 695 -17.35 28.03 -1.30
N ALA A 696 -16.70 27.21 -2.15
CA ALA A 696 -17.06 27.06 -3.55
C ALA A 696 -18.47 26.49 -3.71
N VAL A 697 -18.85 25.45 -2.94
CA VAL A 697 -20.22 24.91 -2.92
C VAL A 697 -21.24 26.02 -2.65
N LEU A 698 -20.99 26.84 -1.63
CA LEU A 698 -21.93 27.88 -1.18
C LEU A 698 -21.88 29.16 -2.03
N THR A 699 -20.93 29.31 -2.96
CA THR A 699 -20.76 30.55 -3.74
C THR A 699 -20.63 30.30 -5.23
N THR A 700 -19.44 29.90 -5.69
CA THR A 700 -19.11 29.82 -7.13
C THR A 700 -19.73 28.61 -7.83
N LYS A 701 -20.14 27.60 -7.08
CA LYS A 701 -20.81 26.37 -7.54
C LYS A 701 -22.27 26.29 -7.08
N ASN A 702 -22.88 27.44 -6.85
CA ASN A 702 -24.30 27.61 -6.58
C ASN A 702 -24.95 28.56 -7.60
N PRO A 703 -25.08 28.16 -8.88
CA PRO A 703 -25.66 29.01 -9.89
C PRO A 703 -27.13 29.32 -9.57
N ASP A 704 -27.50 30.60 -9.70
CA ASP A 704 -28.86 31.10 -9.49
C ASP A 704 -29.48 30.74 -8.11
N ASP A 705 -28.66 30.50 -7.09
CA ASP A 705 -29.08 30.10 -5.73
C ASP A 705 -29.92 28.79 -5.72
N LEU A 706 -29.66 27.87 -6.67
CA LEU A 706 -30.37 26.59 -6.78
C LEU A 706 -29.95 25.57 -5.71
N HIS A 707 -28.79 25.74 -5.08
CA HIS A 707 -28.26 24.94 -3.97
C HIS A 707 -28.39 25.67 -2.63
N GLY A 708 -29.51 26.36 -2.43
CA GLY A 708 -29.77 27.24 -1.28
C GLY A 708 -29.49 28.71 -1.59
N VAL A 709 -30.15 29.62 -0.87
CA VAL A 709 -30.09 31.06 -1.14
C VAL A 709 -28.96 31.70 -0.34
N THR A 710 -27.75 31.67 -0.89
CA THR A 710 -26.51 32.09 -0.20
C THR A 710 -25.89 33.36 -0.79
N SER A 711 -26.32 33.81 -1.97
CA SER A 711 -25.78 35.01 -2.64
C SER A 711 -25.86 36.31 -1.82
N GLY A 712 -26.73 36.35 -0.81
CA GLY A 712 -26.90 37.48 0.10
C GLY A 712 -26.02 37.44 1.36
N LEU A 713 -25.30 36.35 1.62
CA LEU A 713 -24.51 36.17 2.84
C LEU A 713 -23.18 36.93 2.77
N GLY A 714 -22.80 37.54 3.89
CA GLY A 714 -21.46 38.11 4.09
C GLY A 714 -20.43 37.03 4.44
N ALA A 715 -19.15 37.39 4.41
CA ALA A 715 -18.04 36.47 4.71
C ALA A 715 -18.21 35.78 6.08
N THR A 716 -18.55 36.53 7.14
CA THR A 716 -18.75 35.96 8.49
C THR A 716 -19.91 34.95 8.55
N GLU A 717 -20.98 35.17 7.78
CA GLU A 717 -22.11 34.23 7.72
C GLU A 717 -21.74 32.96 6.95
N LEU A 718 -20.95 33.10 5.88
CA LEU A 718 -20.40 31.97 5.13
C LEU A 718 -19.42 31.17 5.99
N ASP A 719 -18.50 31.82 6.71
CA ASP A 719 -17.55 31.17 7.62
C ASP A 719 -18.30 30.38 8.72
N ALA A 720 -19.34 30.97 9.30
CA ALA A 720 -20.18 30.30 10.28
C ALA A 720 -20.89 29.07 9.70
N LEU A 721 -21.47 29.19 8.49
CA LEU A 721 -22.14 28.08 7.80
C LEU A 721 -21.15 26.95 7.46
N VAL A 722 -19.95 27.28 6.97
CA VAL A 722 -18.87 26.31 6.72
C VAL A 722 -18.45 25.63 8.03
N ALA A 723 -18.26 26.38 9.11
CA ALA A 723 -17.92 25.83 10.42
C ALA A 723 -18.98 24.83 10.92
N TYR A 724 -20.27 25.13 10.70
CA TYR A 724 -21.34 24.18 11.02
C TYR A 724 -21.26 22.92 10.16
N LEU A 725 -21.18 23.05 8.83
CA LEU A 725 -21.11 21.90 7.93
C LEU A 725 -19.91 20.98 8.23
N LEU A 726 -18.75 21.54 8.53
CA LEU A 726 -17.56 20.77 8.92
C LEU A 726 -17.70 20.09 10.29
N SER A 727 -18.57 20.59 11.17
CA SER A 727 -18.81 20.00 12.49
C SER A 727 -19.75 18.79 12.47
N LEU A 728 -20.46 18.55 11.37
CA LEU A 728 -21.44 17.47 11.26
C LEU A 728 -20.75 16.09 11.23
N ASP A 729 -20.86 15.33 12.31
CA ASP A 729 -20.28 14.00 12.50
C ASP A 729 -21.29 13.00 13.09
N GLY A 730 -22.59 13.25 12.94
CA GLY A 730 -23.66 12.38 13.47
C GLY A 730 -23.90 12.47 14.98
N ALA A 731 -23.09 13.22 15.73
CA ALA A 731 -23.35 13.48 17.14
C ALA A 731 -24.68 14.23 17.33
N VAL A 732 -25.45 13.87 18.36
CA VAL A 732 -26.70 14.54 18.68
C VAL A 732 -26.39 15.92 19.28
N ASP A 733 -26.67 16.97 18.51
CA ASP A 733 -26.47 18.39 18.87
C ASP A 733 -27.61 19.01 19.69
#